data_AF-A0A0F7UPR1-F1
#
_entry.id   AF-A0A0F7UPR1-F1
#
_cell.length_a   1.000
_cell.length_b   1.000
_cell.length_c   1.000
_cell.angle_alpha   90.00
_cell.angle_beta   90.00
_cell.angle_gamma   90.00
#
_symmetry.space_group_name_H-M   'P 1'
#
loop_
_entity.id
_entity.type
_entity.pdbx_description
1 polymer ?
#
loop_
_entity_poly.entity_id
_entity_poly.type
_entity_poly.pdbx_seq_one_letter_code
_entity_poly.pdbx_strand_id
1 'polypeptide(L)'
;MKNAKDEASPSGSSSGRSTQSAGGVFPTFSVGSIPPRAPVSSISTRGIFDVERPKEISCRNEEAFVTHGAYLLISSIQRKLSESAYTKVVVGLSGGSTPLPIYSAVRHLALAAAEPAPDRAAAHLATAVPGLQDAMGKDERRREFGEIDWKRVYFFLVDERYVPPTHPDSNQLKIRQHLLGQPPGVACNQAGGECPDDVLPVPEENLIVPDTTLPLEECIVKYRSALLDLLAATQQIDFVTLGLGPDGHIASIFPPLSEDSLKAQMDPNAIVLHTTTNQFAGFDRITVSLQLLCGAHQKVFFLKGDDKIRLWREMQDDSHPKAVTDLPALAVIQSGNVKVVATPPLDVHEEHLQQQLRADRTFLSVVVLGASGDLAHKKTYPALFSLFCEGLLPPNFHIVGYARSKLSFDQFWEKISQKLKSLSSFFCRRSSSGDLLSKFKSHCSYLAGMYDRPSDFDNLGKHLQEAEGDAQQVGRVLYLALPPEVFLPSVKSYRQACWNEKGWNRVVVEKPFGRDLKSSDKLSASLMALLKEREIFRIDHYLGKEMSLSLTALRFANVAFMPLFHRDYVHSVRITFKEDGGTWGRGGYFDNYGIIRDVMQNHMVQLLTLVAMERPASLKDDDIRDEKVKVLKQMPPVKISETVLGQFTKSEDGKMLGYTDDETVPKDSKTPTFCTCVLWINNERWSGVPFIFKAGKALESKTTEVRVQLREAPAGASFFGEPNLTPNELVILVQPHEAVYLKIHTKKPGLLSSGLQPTELDLSVMDRFDVDRLPDAYERLLLDVIRGDKQNFVRTDELREAWRIFTPLLHEIEEKHIEPLPYPAGSSGPQASYDLIQKYYSYKRSSYRWSPPKREASSEASH
;
A
#
# COMPACT_ATOMS: atom_id res chain seq x y z
N MET A 1 68.49 -14.11 -46.75
CA MET A 1 67.71 -14.83 -47.78
C MET A 1 66.49 -13.98 -48.08
N LYS A 2 66.50 -13.14 -49.12
CA LYS A 2 65.77 -13.30 -50.41
C LYS A 2 64.32 -13.74 -50.19
N ASN A 3 63.24 -13.03 -50.56
CA ASN A 3 62.94 -11.99 -51.56
C ASN A 3 61.72 -11.17 -51.03
N ALA A 4 61.62 -9.84 -51.16
CA ALA A 4 61.20 -9.05 -52.35
C ALA A 4 59.77 -9.43 -52.81
N LYS A 5 58.76 -8.55 -52.94
CA LYS A 5 58.59 -7.19 -53.51
C LYS A 5 57.11 -6.79 -53.27
N ASP A 6 56.59 -5.59 -53.42
CA ASP A 6 57.01 -4.19 -53.59
C ASP A 6 55.71 -3.36 -53.48
N GLU A 7 55.84 -2.13 -52.97
CA GLU A 7 55.23 -0.84 -53.42
C GLU A 7 53.70 -0.72 -53.68
N ALA A 8 52.98 0.36 -53.34
CA ALA A 8 53.36 1.75 -53.09
C ALA A 8 52.32 2.49 -52.21
N SER A 9 52.83 3.21 -51.22
CA SER A 9 52.34 4.47 -50.60
C SER A 9 52.52 5.66 -51.60
N PRO A 10 52.20 6.97 -51.35
CA PRO A 10 52.16 7.65 -50.05
C PRO A 10 51.28 8.93 -49.88
N SER A 11 51.40 9.52 -48.68
CA SER A 11 51.36 10.96 -48.32
C SER A 11 49.99 11.64 -48.22
N GLY A 12 49.72 12.53 -47.26
CA GLY A 12 50.49 13.18 -46.20
C GLY A 12 49.49 14.02 -45.37
N SER A 13 49.57 13.99 -44.04
CA SER A 13 50.21 15.00 -43.17
C SER A 13 49.29 16.12 -42.66
N SER A 14 49.28 16.27 -41.33
CA SER A 14 49.00 17.49 -40.54
C SER A 14 47.52 17.94 -40.54
N SER A 15 46.94 18.57 -39.52
CA SER A 15 47.45 19.39 -38.41
C SER A 15 46.30 19.56 -37.40
N GLY A 16 46.62 19.81 -36.13
CA GLY A 16 45.61 20.24 -35.15
C GLY A 16 45.29 21.73 -35.29
N ARG A 17 44.03 22.10 -35.05
CA ARG A 17 43.64 23.37 -34.39
C ARG A 17 42.15 23.36 -34.02
N SER A 18 41.90 23.89 -32.82
CA SER A 18 40.63 24.43 -32.32
C SER A 18 39.90 25.31 -33.32
N THR A 19 38.55 25.36 -33.27
CA THR A 19 37.74 26.58 -33.04
C THR A 19 36.24 26.35 -33.23
N GLN A 20 35.47 26.87 -32.27
CA GLN A 20 34.22 27.64 -32.43
C GLN A 20 32.92 26.95 -32.86
N SER A 21 31.99 26.99 -31.91
CA SER A 21 30.54 27.09 -32.07
C SER A 21 30.15 28.17 -33.10
N ALA A 22 29.36 27.78 -34.09
CA ALA A 22 28.51 28.70 -34.86
C ALA A 22 27.23 27.95 -35.24
N GLY A 23 26.12 28.32 -34.60
CA GLY A 23 24.78 27.95 -35.05
C GLY A 23 24.50 28.66 -36.38
N GLY A 24 24.29 27.89 -37.44
CA GLY A 24 23.87 28.40 -38.74
C GLY A 24 22.34 28.50 -38.80
N VAL A 25 21.81 29.73 -38.79
CA VAL A 25 20.43 30.02 -39.17
C VAL A 25 20.40 30.25 -40.69
N PHE A 26 19.62 29.46 -41.42
CA PHE A 26 19.35 29.67 -42.86
C PHE A 26 17.95 30.29 -43.08
N PRO A 27 17.76 31.07 -44.16
CA PRO A 27 16.69 32.05 -44.25
C PRO A 27 15.32 31.43 -44.54
N THR A 28 14.29 31.97 -43.88
CA THR A 28 12.88 31.59 -43.95
C THR A 28 12.18 32.12 -45.21
N PHE A 29 11.45 31.27 -45.93
CA PHE A 29 10.36 31.70 -46.81
C PHE A 29 9.08 31.93 -45.97
N SER A 30 8.42 33.08 -46.14
CA SER A 30 7.20 33.39 -45.39
C SER A 30 5.97 32.80 -46.08
N VAL A 31 5.23 31.94 -45.38
CA VAL A 31 3.87 31.52 -45.76
C VAL A 31 2.91 32.05 -44.68
N GLY A 32 1.75 32.54 -45.14
CA GLY A 32 0.80 33.35 -44.37
C GLY A 32 0.43 32.81 -42.99
N SER A 33 0.35 33.75 -42.05
CA SER A 33 0.05 33.59 -40.63
C SER A 33 -1.22 32.78 -40.35
N ILE A 34 -1.06 31.65 -39.67
CA ILE A 34 -2.11 31.02 -38.85
C ILE A 34 -2.34 31.93 -37.62
N PRO A 35 -3.58 32.27 -37.23
CA PRO A 35 -3.79 33.16 -36.09
C PRO A 35 -3.28 32.50 -34.81
N PRO A 36 -2.34 33.13 -34.07
CA PRO A 36 -1.89 32.58 -32.80
C PRO A 36 -3.00 32.75 -31.77
N ARG A 37 -3.41 31.66 -31.11
CA ARG A 37 -4.03 31.78 -29.79
C ARG A 37 -2.92 32.01 -28.77
N ALA A 38 -2.95 33.19 -28.17
CA ALA A 38 -2.16 33.69 -27.04
C ALA A 38 -0.63 33.43 -27.06
N PRO A 39 0.22 34.44 -27.28
CA PRO A 39 1.67 34.30 -27.13
C PRO A 39 2.02 33.90 -25.69
N VAL A 40 3.07 33.08 -25.52
CA VAL A 40 3.61 32.63 -24.22
C VAL A 40 3.96 33.79 -23.28
N SER A 41 4.17 35.01 -23.81
CA SER A 41 4.31 36.22 -22.98
C SER A 41 3.06 36.55 -22.13
N SER A 42 1.89 36.01 -22.48
CA SER A 42 0.63 36.17 -21.74
C SER A 42 0.39 35.13 -20.64
N ILE A 43 1.31 34.17 -20.44
CA ILE A 43 1.29 33.26 -19.29
C ILE A 43 1.61 34.02 -17.99
N SER A 44 2.26 35.19 -18.07
CA SER A 44 2.56 36.02 -16.90
C SER A 44 1.34 36.71 -16.26
N THR A 45 0.15 36.64 -16.86
CA THR A 45 -1.06 37.35 -16.37
C THR A 45 -2.34 36.51 -16.35
N ARG A 46 -2.29 35.19 -16.54
CA ARG A 46 -3.44 34.36 -16.13
C ARG A 46 -3.32 34.11 -14.63
N GLY A 47 -4.29 34.62 -13.88
CA GLY A 47 -4.35 34.51 -12.42
C GLY A 47 -4.14 33.07 -11.95
N ILE A 48 -3.49 32.96 -10.79
CA ILE A 48 -3.00 31.77 -10.06
C ILE A 48 -4.10 30.70 -9.76
N PHE A 49 -5.30 30.78 -10.34
CA PHE A 49 -6.47 30.02 -9.87
C PHE A 49 -7.20 29.15 -10.91
N ASP A 50 -6.69 28.90 -12.12
CA ASP A 50 -7.39 28.01 -13.09
C ASP A 50 -6.44 27.20 -14.01
N VAL A 51 -5.42 26.55 -13.44
CA VAL A 51 -4.72 25.47 -14.16
C VAL A 51 -5.49 24.16 -13.90
N GLU A 52 -6.18 23.62 -14.92
CA GLU A 52 -6.88 22.34 -14.80
C GLU A 52 -5.86 21.24 -14.46
N ARG A 53 -5.97 20.65 -13.26
CA ARG A 53 -5.07 19.59 -12.80
C ARG A 53 -5.11 18.38 -13.76
N PRO A 54 -3.98 17.68 -13.98
CA PRO A 54 -3.97 16.46 -14.77
C PRO A 54 -4.98 15.43 -14.27
N LYS A 55 -5.68 14.76 -15.19
CA LYS A 55 -6.61 13.66 -14.85
C LYS A 55 -5.83 12.36 -14.75
N GLU A 56 -5.86 11.75 -13.57
CA GLU A 56 -4.99 10.63 -13.21
C GLU A 56 -5.73 9.29 -13.28
N ILE A 57 -5.10 8.29 -13.88
CA ILE A 57 -5.55 6.90 -13.96
C ILE A 57 -4.46 6.03 -13.31
N SER A 58 -4.75 5.56 -12.11
CA SER A 58 -3.86 4.75 -11.28
C SER A 58 -4.06 3.26 -11.52
N CYS A 59 -2.99 2.56 -11.90
CA CYS A 59 -3.04 1.15 -12.27
C CYS A 59 -2.24 0.28 -11.28
N ARG A 60 -2.90 -0.70 -10.67
CA ARG A 60 -2.35 -1.57 -9.60
C ARG A 60 -1.29 -2.55 -10.07
N ASN A 61 -1.28 -2.88 -11.35
CA ASN A 61 -0.33 -3.79 -11.97
C ASN A 61 -0.11 -3.39 -13.45
N GLU A 62 0.85 -4.06 -14.08
CA GLU A 62 1.23 -3.80 -15.47
C GLU A 62 0.10 -4.10 -16.47
N GLU A 63 -0.71 -5.12 -16.19
CA GLU A 63 -1.84 -5.49 -17.04
C GLU A 63 -2.89 -4.37 -17.08
N ALA A 64 -3.36 -3.90 -15.93
CA ALA A 64 -4.29 -2.79 -15.83
C ALA A 64 -3.72 -1.52 -16.48
N PHE A 65 -2.41 -1.29 -16.37
CA PHE A 65 -1.74 -0.17 -17.01
C PHE A 65 -1.82 -0.22 -18.54
N VAL A 66 -1.56 -1.39 -19.13
CA VAL A 66 -1.69 -1.61 -20.57
C VAL A 66 -3.15 -1.47 -21.02
N THR A 67 -4.08 -2.11 -20.31
CA THR A 67 -5.52 -2.07 -20.61
C THR A 67 -6.08 -0.65 -20.57
N HIS A 68 -5.88 0.07 -19.47
CA HIS A 68 -6.38 1.44 -19.33
C HIS A 68 -5.71 2.39 -20.33
N GLY A 69 -4.42 2.20 -20.62
CA GLY A 69 -3.72 2.99 -21.63
C GLY A 69 -4.27 2.79 -23.03
N ALA A 70 -4.51 1.54 -23.44
CA ALA A 70 -5.07 1.21 -24.75
C ALA A 70 -6.52 1.68 -24.88
N TYR A 71 -7.34 1.44 -23.85
CA TYR A 71 -8.73 1.90 -23.80
C TYR A 71 -8.82 3.42 -23.93
N LEU A 72 -7.98 4.16 -23.23
CA LEU A 72 -7.94 5.61 -23.29
C LEU A 72 -7.67 6.12 -24.71
N LEU A 73 -6.72 5.52 -25.44
CA LEU A 73 -6.39 5.93 -26.80
C LEU A 73 -7.52 5.62 -27.78
N ILE A 74 -8.05 4.40 -27.75
CA ILE A 74 -9.14 3.96 -28.65
C ILE A 74 -10.41 4.79 -28.44
N SER A 75 -10.88 4.89 -27.20
CA SER A 75 -12.08 5.65 -26.87
C SER A 75 -11.95 7.12 -27.25
N SER A 76 -10.74 7.68 -27.15
CA SER A 76 -10.47 9.07 -27.53
C SER A 76 -10.51 9.27 -29.04
N ILE A 77 -9.94 8.36 -29.83
CA ILE A 77 -10.02 8.37 -31.30
C ILE A 77 -11.48 8.23 -31.75
N GLN A 78 -12.21 7.25 -31.21
CA GLN A 78 -13.62 7.01 -31.55
C GLN A 78 -14.51 8.21 -31.25
N ARG A 79 -14.35 8.78 -30.05
CA ARG A 79 -15.09 9.98 -29.64
C ARG A 79 -14.84 11.15 -30.58
N LYS A 80 -13.63 11.30 -31.11
CA LYS A 80 -13.32 12.35 -32.09
C LYS A 80 -13.92 12.06 -33.47
N LEU A 81 -13.81 10.81 -33.94
CA LEU A 81 -14.40 10.40 -35.20
C LEU A 81 -15.94 10.51 -35.21
N SER A 82 -16.59 10.39 -34.05
CA SER A 82 -18.05 10.54 -33.92
C SER A 82 -18.54 11.98 -33.88
N GLU A 83 -17.66 12.99 -33.75
CA GLU A 83 -18.05 14.40 -33.76
C GLU A 83 -18.67 14.81 -35.12
N SER A 84 -18.18 14.26 -36.24
CA SER A 84 -18.77 14.42 -37.57
C SER A 84 -18.29 13.34 -38.53
N ALA A 85 -18.98 13.14 -39.66
CA ALA A 85 -18.54 12.23 -40.72
C ALA A 85 -17.25 12.65 -41.45
N TYR A 86 -16.82 13.92 -41.29
CA TYR A 86 -15.65 14.49 -41.97
C TYR A 86 -14.47 14.74 -41.03
N THR A 87 -14.62 14.50 -39.73
CA THR A 87 -13.57 14.74 -38.74
C THR A 87 -12.36 13.88 -39.04
N LYS A 88 -11.18 14.49 -39.16
CA LYS A 88 -9.89 13.79 -39.20
C LYS A 88 -9.28 13.85 -37.80
N VAL A 89 -8.65 12.76 -37.38
CA VAL A 89 -8.02 12.66 -36.05
C VAL A 89 -6.52 12.61 -36.21
N VAL A 90 -5.79 13.49 -35.52
CA VAL A 90 -4.33 13.56 -35.59
C VAL A 90 -3.70 13.14 -34.26
N VAL A 91 -2.85 12.11 -34.29
CA VAL A 91 -2.24 11.50 -33.11
C VAL A 91 -0.71 11.51 -33.21
N GLY A 92 -0.04 12.16 -32.26
CA GLY A 92 1.41 12.10 -32.07
C GLY A 92 1.83 10.89 -31.22
N LEU A 93 2.79 10.12 -31.73
CA LEU A 93 3.29 8.90 -31.09
C LEU A 93 4.74 9.07 -30.62
N SER A 94 4.99 8.79 -29.34
CA SER A 94 6.35 8.70 -28.77
C SER A 94 6.77 7.24 -28.69
N GLY A 95 7.96 6.89 -29.20
CA GLY A 95 8.42 5.49 -29.24
C GLY A 95 9.42 5.08 -28.16
N GLY A 96 10.15 6.04 -27.57
CA GLY A 96 11.27 5.76 -26.67
C GLY A 96 10.84 5.39 -25.25
N SER A 97 10.13 6.31 -24.60
CA SER A 97 9.75 6.21 -23.18
C SER A 97 8.30 5.74 -22.96
N THR A 98 7.54 5.58 -24.04
CA THR A 98 6.17 5.06 -24.03
C THR A 98 6.18 3.53 -24.06
N PRO A 99 5.46 2.84 -23.17
CA PRO A 99 5.42 1.38 -23.17
C PRO A 99 4.75 0.79 -24.41
N LEU A 100 5.55 0.13 -25.26
CA LEU A 100 5.11 -0.51 -26.52
C LEU A 100 3.92 -1.50 -26.38
N PRO A 101 3.74 -2.24 -25.27
CA PRO A 101 2.57 -3.10 -25.08
C PRO A 101 1.23 -2.37 -25.20
N ILE A 102 1.17 -1.07 -24.86
CA ILE A 102 -0.04 -0.26 -25.04
C ILE A 102 -0.42 -0.18 -26.52
N TYR A 103 0.54 0.05 -27.42
CA TYR A 103 0.27 0.14 -28.86
C TYR A 103 -0.18 -1.21 -29.44
N SER A 104 0.41 -2.31 -28.97
CA SER A 104 -0.04 -3.66 -29.34
C SER A 104 -1.46 -3.96 -28.85
N ALA A 105 -1.80 -3.55 -27.63
CA ALA A 105 -3.16 -3.67 -27.12
C ALA A 105 -4.15 -2.80 -27.93
N VAL A 106 -3.78 -1.58 -28.32
CA VAL A 106 -4.60 -0.73 -29.22
C VAL A 106 -4.89 -1.45 -30.54
N ARG A 107 -3.87 -2.03 -31.17
CA ARG A 107 -4.05 -2.81 -32.41
C ARG A 107 -5.05 -3.94 -32.22
N HIS A 108 -4.85 -4.77 -31.20
CA HIS A 108 -5.68 -5.94 -30.98
C HIS A 108 -7.11 -5.61 -30.57
N LEU A 109 -7.34 -4.55 -29.78
CA LEU A 109 -8.68 -4.06 -29.49
C LEU A 109 -9.39 -3.57 -30.77
N ALA A 110 -8.68 -2.87 -31.66
CA ALA A 110 -9.23 -2.41 -32.93
C ALA A 110 -9.57 -3.56 -33.89
N LEU A 111 -8.68 -4.55 -34.02
CA LEU A 111 -8.93 -5.75 -34.82
C LEU A 111 -10.12 -6.55 -34.26
N ALA A 112 -10.19 -6.72 -32.94
CA ALA A 112 -11.32 -7.39 -32.29
C ALA A 112 -12.67 -6.70 -32.55
N ALA A 113 -12.70 -5.38 -32.65
CA ALA A 113 -13.92 -4.62 -32.95
C ALA A 113 -14.38 -4.79 -34.41
N ALA A 114 -13.44 -4.96 -35.34
CA ALA A 114 -13.70 -5.14 -36.77
C ALA A 114 -13.95 -6.61 -37.17
N GLU A 115 -13.46 -7.57 -36.38
CA GLU A 115 -13.46 -9.00 -36.71
C GLU A 115 -14.88 -9.62 -36.68
N PRO A 116 -15.40 -10.12 -37.83
CA PRO A 116 -16.72 -10.74 -37.91
C PRO A 116 -16.83 -12.09 -37.19
N ALA A 117 -15.73 -12.85 -37.07
CA ALA A 117 -15.68 -14.18 -36.46
C ALA A 117 -15.49 -14.09 -34.92
N PRO A 118 -16.45 -14.60 -34.11
CA PRO A 118 -16.41 -14.47 -32.66
C PRO A 118 -15.13 -15.01 -32.00
N ASP A 119 -14.63 -16.15 -32.49
CA ASP A 119 -13.47 -16.83 -31.91
C ASP A 119 -12.16 -16.06 -32.19
N ARG A 120 -12.01 -15.49 -33.39
CA ARG A 120 -10.87 -14.63 -33.74
C ARG A 120 -10.92 -13.30 -32.97
N ALA A 121 -12.10 -12.71 -32.84
CA ALA A 121 -12.30 -11.50 -32.04
C ALA A 121 -11.95 -11.74 -30.56
N ALA A 122 -12.34 -12.90 -30.02
CA ALA A 122 -11.98 -13.31 -28.65
C ALA A 122 -10.46 -13.54 -28.49
N ALA A 123 -9.78 -14.09 -29.50
CA ALA A 123 -8.33 -14.26 -29.48
C ALA A 123 -7.59 -12.90 -29.45
N HIS A 124 -8.05 -11.93 -30.24
CA HIS A 124 -7.51 -10.57 -30.18
C HIS A 124 -7.79 -9.88 -28.85
N LEU A 125 -9.00 -10.02 -28.30
CA LEU A 125 -9.32 -9.47 -26.97
C LEU A 125 -8.44 -10.08 -25.88
N ALA A 126 -8.26 -11.39 -25.88
CA ALA A 126 -7.40 -12.08 -24.92
C ALA A 126 -5.93 -11.64 -25.01
N THR A 127 -5.48 -11.29 -26.21
CA THR A 127 -4.13 -10.77 -26.46
C THR A 127 -3.99 -9.32 -25.98
N ALA A 128 -5.05 -8.51 -26.11
CA ALA A 128 -5.04 -7.11 -25.68
C ALA A 128 -5.26 -6.93 -24.17
N VAL A 129 -6.15 -7.74 -23.60
CA VAL A 129 -6.61 -7.70 -22.21
C VAL A 129 -6.85 -9.14 -21.75
N PRO A 130 -5.86 -9.77 -21.09
CA PRO A 130 -6.05 -11.10 -20.51
C PRO A 130 -7.23 -11.09 -19.51
N GLY A 131 -8.06 -12.14 -19.51
CA GLY A 131 -9.22 -12.25 -18.61
C GLY A 131 -10.57 -11.71 -19.12
N LEU A 132 -10.64 -11.09 -20.31
CA LEU A 132 -11.90 -10.59 -20.89
C LEU A 132 -12.70 -11.63 -21.73
N GLN A 133 -12.25 -12.89 -21.79
CA GLN A 133 -12.77 -13.91 -22.72
C GLN A 133 -14.22 -14.33 -22.46
N ASP A 134 -14.68 -14.30 -21.21
CA ASP A 134 -15.97 -14.91 -20.81
C ASP A 134 -17.16 -13.94 -20.73
N ALA A 135 -16.97 -12.64 -20.99
CA ALA A 135 -17.93 -11.63 -20.54
C ALA A 135 -18.75 -10.91 -21.63
N MET A 136 -18.40 -10.99 -22.92
CA MET A 136 -18.97 -10.04 -23.90
C MET A 136 -19.48 -10.68 -25.19
N GLY A 137 -20.75 -10.43 -25.51
CA GLY A 137 -21.36 -10.79 -26.80
C GLY A 137 -20.91 -9.88 -27.96
N LYS A 138 -21.19 -10.28 -29.20
CA LYS A 138 -20.83 -9.53 -30.43
C LYS A 138 -21.37 -8.08 -30.45
N ASP A 139 -22.59 -7.87 -29.94
CA ASP A 139 -23.22 -6.55 -29.89
C ASP A 139 -22.67 -5.65 -28.76
N GLU A 140 -22.18 -6.23 -27.66
CA GLU A 140 -21.55 -5.48 -26.57
C GLU A 140 -20.15 -5.00 -26.97
N ARG A 141 -19.37 -5.84 -27.69
CA ARG A 141 -18.06 -5.45 -28.23
C ARG A 141 -18.15 -4.27 -29.20
N ARG A 142 -19.15 -4.28 -30.10
CA ARG A 142 -19.41 -3.17 -31.02
C ARG A 142 -19.93 -1.91 -30.32
N ARG A 143 -20.67 -2.06 -29.23
CA ARG A 143 -21.12 -0.93 -28.39
C ARG A 143 -19.97 -0.29 -27.61
N GLU A 144 -19.02 -1.09 -27.13
CA GLU A 144 -17.95 -0.61 -26.27
C GLU A 144 -16.72 -0.11 -27.04
N PHE A 145 -16.37 -0.73 -28.18
CA PHE A 145 -15.17 -0.43 -28.96
C PHE A 145 -15.44 -0.12 -30.44
N GLY A 146 -16.61 0.37 -30.83
CA GLY A 146 -17.08 0.54 -32.22
C GLY A 146 -16.06 0.73 -33.37
N GLU A 147 -16.40 0.22 -34.56
CA GLU A 147 -15.52 0.20 -35.75
C GLU A 147 -14.90 1.57 -36.06
N ILE A 148 -13.58 1.59 -36.25
CA ILE A 148 -12.79 2.81 -36.50
C ILE A 148 -12.50 2.93 -37.99
N ASP A 149 -12.86 4.07 -38.59
CA ASP A 149 -12.44 4.43 -39.94
C ASP A 149 -11.00 4.96 -39.94
N TRP A 150 -10.05 4.03 -40.07
CA TRP A 150 -8.60 4.31 -40.07
C TRP A 150 -8.15 5.22 -41.21
N LYS A 151 -8.95 5.42 -42.27
CA LYS A 151 -8.64 6.38 -43.35
C LYS A 151 -8.69 7.83 -42.88
N ARG A 152 -9.37 8.07 -41.76
CA ARG A 152 -9.53 9.39 -41.14
C ARG A 152 -8.59 9.63 -39.96
N VAL A 153 -7.73 8.66 -39.63
CA VAL A 153 -6.76 8.76 -38.54
C VAL A 153 -5.37 8.97 -39.13
N TYR A 154 -4.70 10.02 -38.67
CA TYR A 154 -3.35 10.41 -39.07
C TYR A 154 -2.42 10.27 -37.87
N PHE A 155 -1.27 9.64 -38.08
CA PHE A 155 -0.23 9.47 -37.08
C PHE A 155 1.02 10.26 -37.46
N PHE A 156 1.70 10.84 -36.49
CA PHE A 156 3.05 11.35 -36.67
C PHE A 156 3.95 10.98 -35.49
N LEU A 157 5.26 10.88 -35.71
CA LEU A 157 6.21 10.63 -34.61
C LEU A 157 6.56 11.91 -33.86
N VAL A 158 6.35 11.90 -32.55
CA VAL A 158 6.77 13.00 -31.68
C VAL A 158 8.29 13.12 -31.63
N ASP A 159 8.98 11.98 -31.66
CA ASP A 159 10.44 11.92 -31.70
C ASP A 159 10.93 10.69 -32.46
N GLU A 160 12.15 10.80 -32.99
CA GLU A 160 12.86 9.71 -33.67
C GLU A 160 14.37 9.79 -33.40
N ARG A 161 14.99 8.63 -33.30
CA ARG A 161 16.45 8.50 -33.32
C ARG A 161 16.89 8.50 -34.77
N TYR A 162 17.85 9.35 -35.12
CA TYR A 162 18.40 9.40 -36.48
C TYR A 162 19.29 8.18 -36.74
N VAL A 163 18.62 7.06 -37.02
CA VAL A 163 19.18 5.76 -37.37
C VAL A 163 18.40 5.22 -38.57
N PRO A 164 18.94 4.26 -39.34
CA PRO A 164 18.20 3.66 -40.45
C PRO A 164 16.81 3.15 -39.99
N PRO A 165 15.75 3.24 -40.82
CA PRO A 165 14.39 2.83 -40.45
C PRO A 165 14.26 1.34 -40.04
N THR A 166 15.25 0.52 -40.37
CA THR A 166 15.34 -0.90 -40.00
C THR A 166 16.11 -1.14 -38.69
N HIS A 167 16.67 -0.09 -38.08
CA HIS A 167 17.47 -0.20 -36.87
C HIS A 167 16.60 -0.52 -35.65
N PRO A 168 17.01 -1.41 -34.73
CA PRO A 168 16.21 -1.82 -33.57
C PRO A 168 15.74 -0.67 -32.66
N ASP A 169 16.52 0.41 -32.62
CA ASP A 169 16.21 1.60 -31.83
C ASP A 169 15.27 2.61 -32.51
N SER A 170 14.93 2.43 -33.79
CA SER A 170 14.01 3.32 -34.51
C SER A 170 12.61 3.28 -33.91
N ASN A 171 12.06 4.46 -33.60
CA ASN A 171 10.69 4.61 -33.15
C ASN A 171 9.70 4.27 -34.27
N GLN A 172 9.99 4.63 -35.52
CA GLN A 172 9.24 4.24 -36.71
C GLN A 172 9.13 2.71 -36.81
N LEU A 173 10.22 1.98 -36.63
CA LEU A 173 10.19 0.51 -36.64
C LEU A 173 9.28 -0.03 -35.54
N LYS A 174 9.44 0.47 -34.31
CA LYS A 174 8.64 0.04 -33.14
C LYS A 174 7.16 0.31 -33.34
N ILE A 175 6.77 1.49 -33.84
CA ILE A 175 5.37 1.81 -34.12
C ILE A 175 4.80 0.91 -35.21
N ARG A 176 5.54 0.66 -36.30
CA ARG A 176 5.09 -0.26 -37.36
C ARG A 176 4.86 -1.68 -36.83
N GLN A 177 5.76 -2.19 -36.00
CA GLN A 177 5.63 -3.52 -35.40
C GLN A 177 4.50 -3.60 -34.39
N HIS A 178 4.44 -2.66 -33.45
CA HIS A 178 3.54 -2.76 -32.30
C HIS A 178 2.15 -2.20 -32.56
N LEU A 179 2.03 -1.06 -33.24
CA LEU A 179 0.73 -0.44 -33.54
C LEU A 179 0.13 -0.99 -34.84
N LEU A 180 0.93 -1.06 -35.92
CA LEU A 180 0.40 -1.45 -37.23
C LEU A 180 0.45 -2.96 -37.49
N GLY A 181 1.32 -3.71 -36.80
CA GLY A 181 1.52 -5.14 -37.08
C GLY A 181 2.28 -5.44 -38.36
N GLN A 182 3.01 -4.45 -38.89
CA GLN A 182 3.82 -4.62 -40.09
C GLN A 182 5.16 -5.29 -39.73
N PRO A 183 5.62 -6.29 -40.52
CA PRO A 183 6.93 -6.89 -40.33
C PRO A 183 8.07 -5.91 -40.66
N PRO A 184 9.28 -6.11 -40.09
CA PRO A 184 10.42 -5.23 -40.33
C PRO A 184 10.73 -5.09 -41.83
N GLY A 185 10.78 -3.86 -42.34
CA GLY A 185 11.21 -3.56 -43.71
C GLY A 185 10.16 -3.79 -44.81
N VAL A 186 8.90 -4.08 -44.48
CA VAL A 186 7.81 -4.24 -45.46
C VAL A 186 6.70 -3.23 -45.17
N ALA A 187 6.53 -2.24 -46.04
CA ALA A 187 5.34 -1.40 -46.05
C ALA A 187 4.21 -2.19 -46.71
N CYS A 188 3.12 -2.40 -45.98
CA CYS A 188 1.91 -3.06 -46.45
C CYS A 188 1.16 -2.16 -47.45
N ASN A 189 1.72 -1.97 -48.65
CA ASN A 189 1.11 -1.38 -49.85
C ASN A 189 2.07 -1.33 -51.07
N GLN A 190 3.20 -2.06 -51.06
CA GLN A 190 3.94 -2.30 -52.30
C GLN A 190 3.20 -3.36 -53.14
N ALA A 191 3.00 -3.08 -54.43
CA ALA A 191 2.32 -3.98 -55.35
C ALA A 191 2.96 -5.38 -55.34
N GLY A 192 2.29 -6.36 -54.72
CA GLY A 192 2.71 -7.78 -54.70
C GLY A 192 3.08 -8.39 -53.33
N GLY A 193 2.96 -7.68 -52.20
CA GLY A 193 3.17 -8.28 -50.86
C GLY A 193 1.86 -8.74 -50.20
N GLU A 194 1.76 -10.01 -49.80
CA GLU A 194 0.70 -10.49 -48.90
C GLU A 194 0.94 -9.89 -47.50
N CYS A 195 -0.01 -9.09 -47.01
CA CYS A 195 0.03 -8.59 -45.64
C CYS A 195 -0.58 -9.62 -44.68
N PRO A 196 0.03 -9.83 -43.49
CA PRO A 196 -0.58 -10.67 -42.46
C PRO A 196 -2.00 -10.20 -42.10
N ASP A 197 -2.87 -11.14 -41.71
CA ASP A 197 -4.27 -10.88 -41.30
C ASP A 197 -4.39 -9.87 -40.11
N ASP A 198 -3.29 -9.63 -39.38
CA ASP A 198 -3.24 -8.83 -38.14
C ASP A 198 -2.74 -7.37 -38.34
N VAL A 199 -2.83 -6.83 -39.55
CA VAL A 199 -2.36 -5.46 -39.86
C VAL A 199 -3.47 -4.43 -39.67
N LEU A 200 -3.17 -3.34 -38.95
CA LEU A 200 -4.11 -2.22 -38.79
C LEU A 200 -4.21 -1.42 -40.11
N PRO A 201 -5.40 -1.18 -40.67
CA PRO A 201 -5.56 -0.66 -42.04
C PRO A 201 -5.43 0.88 -42.11
N VAL A 202 -4.33 1.41 -41.58
CA VAL A 202 -3.96 2.83 -41.68
C VAL A 202 -3.31 3.08 -43.05
N PRO A 203 -3.81 4.02 -43.87
CA PRO A 203 -3.15 4.38 -45.13
C PRO A 203 -1.71 4.83 -44.89
N GLU A 204 -0.80 4.47 -45.79
CA GLU A 204 0.63 4.77 -45.62
C GLU A 204 0.88 6.28 -45.65
N GLU A 205 0.12 7.02 -46.45
CA GLU A 205 0.12 8.49 -46.50
C GLU A 205 -0.37 9.15 -45.20
N ASN A 206 -1.07 8.42 -44.33
CA ASN A 206 -1.53 8.92 -43.04
C ASN A 206 -0.49 8.73 -41.93
N LEU A 207 0.64 8.05 -42.20
CA LEU A 207 1.72 7.85 -41.26
C LEU A 207 2.92 8.77 -41.58
N ILE A 208 2.98 9.91 -40.89
CA ILE A 208 3.97 10.96 -41.12
C ILE A 208 5.20 10.75 -40.24
N VAL A 209 6.29 10.29 -40.85
CA VAL A 209 7.55 9.93 -40.17
C VAL A 209 8.74 10.64 -40.78
N PRO A 210 9.79 10.96 -40.00
CA PRO A 210 11.02 11.50 -40.54
C PRO A 210 11.74 10.45 -41.41
N ASP A 211 12.18 10.87 -42.59
CA ASP A 211 12.90 10.00 -43.52
C ASP A 211 14.38 9.97 -43.18
N THR A 212 14.77 9.10 -42.24
CA THR A 212 16.14 9.00 -41.74
C THR A 212 17.14 8.42 -42.74
N THR A 213 16.70 8.10 -43.97
CA THR A 213 17.58 7.72 -45.07
C THR A 213 18.19 8.93 -45.79
N LEU A 214 17.56 10.10 -45.65
CA LEU A 214 18.06 11.36 -46.18
C LEU A 214 19.11 11.98 -45.26
N PRO A 215 20.00 12.84 -45.77
CA PRO A 215 20.85 13.69 -44.95
C PRO A 215 20.04 14.42 -43.86
N LEU A 216 20.61 14.58 -42.66
CA LEU A 216 19.90 15.06 -41.48
C LEU A 216 19.13 16.38 -41.73
N GLU A 217 19.74 17.34 -42.40
CA GLU A 217 19.10 18.62 -42.74
C GLU A 217 17.89 18.43 -43.67
N GLU A 218 18.04 17.63 -44.72
CA GLU A 218 16.95 17.31 -45.65
C GLU A 218 15.83 16.52 -44.96
N CYS A 219 16.18 15.60 -44.07
CA CYS A 219 15.24 14.85 -43.24
C CYS A 219 14.38 15.80 -42.40
N ILE A 220 15.00 16.76 -41.70
CA ILE A 220 14.31 17.76 -40.89
C ILE A 220 13.40 18.65 -41.74
N VAL A 221 13.91 19.15 -42.87
CA VAL A 221 13.14 20.03 -43.77
C VAL A 221 11.93 19.29 -44.36
N LYS A 222 12.12 18.07 -44.85
CA LYS A 222 11.05 17.23 -45.40
C LYS A 222 10.02 16.89 -44.33
N TYR A 223 10.46 16.51 -43.13
CA TYR A 223 9.56 16.18 -42.04
C TYR A 223 8.75 17.39 -41.56
N ARG A 224 9.41 18.56 -41.46
CA ARG A 224 8.77 19.84 -41.15
C ARG A 224 7.71 20.20 -42.19
N SER A 225 8.00 20.05 -43.48
CA SER A 225 7.02 20.32 -44.54
C SER A 225 5.81 19.41 -44.40
N ALA A 226 6.02 18.10 -44.21
CA ALA A 226 4.93 17.14 -44.06
C ALA A 226 4.04 17.43 -42.84
N LEU A 227 4.62 17.83 -41.71
CA LEU A 227 3.85 18.25 -40.53
C LEU A 227 3.09 19.55 -40.76
N LEU A 228 3.67 20.54 -41.45
CA LEU A 228 2.95 21.77 -41.80
C LEU A 228 1.76 21.49 -42.72
N ASP A 229 1.92 20.62 -43.72
CA ASP A 229 0.85 20.21 -44.62
C ASP A 229 -0.27 19.47 -43.86
N LEU A 230 0.11 18.59 -42.93
CA LEU A 230 -0.84 17.90 -42.05
C LEU A 230 -1.63 18.90 -41.19
N LEU A 231 -0.94 19.84 -40.54
CA LEU A 231 -1.57 20.85 -39.68
C LEU A 231 -2.44 21.82 -40.49
N ALA A 232 -2.04 22.18 -41.71
CA ALA A 232 -2.86 22.98 -42.62
C ALA A 232 -4.15 22.25 -43.02
N ALA A 233 -4.09 20.93 -43.19
CA ALA A 233 -5.23 20.10 -43.58
C ALA A 233 -6.18 19.74 -42.42
N THR A 234 -5.68 19.71 -41.18
CA THR A 234 -6.42 19.20 -40.00
C THR A 234 -6.68 20.25 -38.93
N GLN A 235 -6.01 21.40 -39.02
CA GLN A 235 -6.07 22.56 -38.10
C GLN A 235 -5.56 22.34 -36.67
N GLN A 236 -5.49 21.10 -36.17
CA GLN A 236 -5.06 20.82 -34.80
C GLN A 236 -4.51 19.39 -34.64
N ILE A 237 -3.64 19.20 -33.62
CA ILE A 237 -3.27 17.89 -33.10
C ILE A 237 -4.25 17.50 -32.00
N ASP A 238 -4.98 16.40 -32.18
CA ASP A 238 -5.96 15.96 -31.18
C ASP A 238 -5.30 15.33 -29.95
N PHE A 239 -4.30 14.47 -30.18
CA PHE A 239 -3.67 13.70 -29.13
C PHE A 239 -2.16 13.65 -29.31
N VAL A 240 -1.41 13.75 -28.22
CA VAL A 240 0.00 13.33 -28.19
C VAL A 240 0.21 12.36 -27.04
N THR A 241 0.92 11.27 -27.33
CA THR A 241 1.36 10.31 -26.32
C THR A 241 2.81 10.61 -25.96
N LEU A 242 3.10 10.63 -24.66
CA LEU A 242 4.41 10.99 -24.12
C LEU A 242 4.81 9.99 -23.04
N GLY A 243 6.09 9.63 -23.04
CA GLY A 243 6.75 9.05 -21.88
C GLY A 243 7.55 10.10 -21.13
N LEU A 244 7.91 9.80 -19.89
CA LEU A 244 8.81 10.61 -19.07
C LEU A 244 10.11 9.83 -18.82
N GLY A 245 11.25 10.45 -19.13
CA GLY A 245 12.57 9.94 -18.75
C GLY A 245 12.83 10.07 -17.24
N PRO A 246 13.69 9.22 -16.65
CA PRO A 246 14.06 9.33 -15.23
C PRO A 246 14.78 10.64 -14.87
N ASP A 247 15.38 11.29 -15.87
CA ASP A 247 16.03 12.61 -15.87
C ASP A 247 15.06 13.75 -16.23
N GLY A 248 13.79 13.45 -16.54
CA GLY A 248 12.77 14.46 -16.86
C GLY A 248 12.66 14.87 -18.31
N HIS A 249 13.39 14.21 -19.21
CA HIS A 249 13.23 14.43 -20.65
C HIS A 249 11.88 13.93 -21.16
N ILE A 250 11.37 14.59 -22.20
CA ILE A 250 10.17 14.21 -22.96
C ILE A 250 10.44 14.39 -24.45
N ALA A 251 9.93 13.53 -25.33
CA ALA A 251 10.07 13.68 -26.78
C ALA A 251 11.52 13.93 -27.25
N SER A 252 12.55 13.33 -26.62
CA SER A 252 13.96 13.64 -26.90
C SER A 252 14.39 15.11 -26.67
N ILE A 253 13.66 15.84 -25.81
CA ILE A 253 14.01 17.15 -25.27
C ILE A 253 14.61 16.94 -23.88
N PHE A 254 15.95 17.04 -23.79
CA PHE A 254 16.71 16.68 -22.58
C PHE A 254 16.99 17.89 -21.69
N PRO A 255 16.65 17.83 -20.38
CA PRO A 255 17.04 18.86 -19.43
C PRO A 255 18.50 18.75 -18.96
N PRO A 256 19.08 19.83 -18.40
CA PRO A 256 18.50 21.18 -18.39
C PRO A 256 18.63 21.85 -19.77
N LEU A 257 17.59 22.58 -20.17
CA LEU A 257 17.61 23.41 -21.37
C LEU A 257 18.30 24.74 -21.07
N SER A 258 19.21 25.16 -21.96
CA SER A 258 19.66 26.55 -21.98
C SER A 258 18.50 27.48 -22.34
N GLU A 259 18.59 28.77 -22.00
CA GLU A 259 17.56 29.75 -22.36
C GLU A 259 17.33 29.83 -23.87
N ASP A 260 18.39 29.72 -24.67
CA ASP A 260 18.28 29.77 -26.13
C ASP A 260 17.67 28.48 -26.70
N SER A 261 17.99 27.32 -26.10
CA SER A 261 17.33 26.05 -26.42
C SER A 261 15.83 26.12 -26.10
N LEU A 262 15.46 26.70 -24.95
CA LEU A 262 14.05 26.87 -24.59
C LEU A 262 13.34 27.84 -25.54
N LYS A 263 13.97 28.96 -25.92
CA LYS A 263 13.42 29.89 -26.93
C LYS A 263 13.18 29.19 -28.27
N ALA A 264 14.12 28.38 -28.73
CA ALA A 264 13.96 27.60 -29.97
C ALA A 264 12.84 26.55 -29.86
N GLN A 265 12.75 25.87 -28.71
CA GLN A 265 11.68 24.89 -28.43
C GLN A 265 10.29 25.53 -28.33
N MET A 266 10.21 26.81 -27.98
CA MET A 266 8.96 27.56 -27.83
C MET A 266 8.63 28.44 -29.06
N ASP A 267 9.47 28.45 -30.10
CA ASP A 267 9.24 29.22 -31.33
C ASP A 267 8.09 28.59 -32.14
N PRO A 268 6.99 29.32 -32.41
CA PRO A 268 5.86 28.80 -33.19
C PRO A 268 6.23 28.41 -34.62
N ASN A 269 7.32 28.94 -35.17
CA ASN A 269 7.78 28.57 -36.51
C ASN A 269 8.59 27.27 -36.48
N ALA A 270 9.34 27.01 -35.41
CA ALA A 270 10.24 25.86 -35.30
C ALA A 270 9.49 24.61 -34.82
N ILE A 271 8.69 23.98 -35.69
CA ILE A 271 7.89 22.80 -35.31
C ILE A 271 8.67 21.47 -35.24
N VAL A 272 9.82 21.38 -35.90
CA VAL A 272 10.74 20.23 -35.87
C VAL A 272 12.13 20.74 -35.57
N LEU A 273 12.81 20.07 -34.64
CA LEU A 273 14.12 20.43 -34.10
C LEU A 273 15.03 19.21 -34.10
N HIS A 274 16.32 19.50 -34.06
CA HIS A 274 17.39 18.52 -33.86
C HIS A 274 17.96 18.70 -32.46
N THR A 275 18.11 17.58 -31.74
CA THR A 275 18.76 17.55 -30.43
C THR A 275 19.81 16.44 -30.40
N THR A 276 20.80 16.59 -29.53
CA THR A 276 21.83 15.59 -29.27
C THR A 276 21.95 15.37 -27.77
N THR A 277 22.39 14.18 -27.37
CA THR A 277 22.65 13.87 -25.96
C THR A 277 23.83 12.93 -25.83
N ASN A 278 24.69 13.22 -24.85
CA ASN A 278 25.82 12.36 -24.50
C ASN A 278 25.45 11.35 -23.40
N GLN A 279 24.25 11.45 -22.81
CA GLN A 279 23.80 10.62 -21.68
C GLN A 279 23.19 9.28 -22.11
N PHE A 280 22.77 9.17 -23.37
CA PHE A 280 22.18 7.97 -23.96
C PHE A 280 22.95 7.59 -25.23
N ALA A 281 22.62 6.45 -25.85
CA ALA A 281 23.22 6.05 -27.13
C ALA A 281 23.21 7.25 -28.10
N GLY A 282 24.42 7.75 -28.40
CA GLY A 282 24.71 9.08 -28.92
C GLY A 282 24.34 9.31 -30.37
N PHE A 283 23.11 8.92 -30.73
CA PHE A 283 22.53 9.25 -32.02
C PHE A 283 21.89 10.64 -31.96
N ASP A 284 21.93 11.35 -33.08
CA ASP A 284 21.09 12.53 -33.30
C ASP A 284 19.62 12.19 -33.06
N ARG A 285 18.87 13.17 -32.57
CA ARG A 285 17.44 13.05 -32.29
C ARG A 285 16.69 14.08 -33.12
N ILE A 286 15.66 13.61 -33.80
CA ILE A 286 14.67 14.46 -34.46
C ILE A 286 13.48 14.53 -33.53
N THR A 287 13.05 15.73 -33.18
CA THR A 287 11.96 15.94 -32.22
C THR A 287 11.02 17.04 -32.70
N VAL A 288 9.73 16.91 -32.41
CA VAL A 288 8.82 18.04 -32.54
C VAL A 288 9.03 19.03 -31.40
N SER A 289 8.77 20.30 -31.64
CA SER A 289 9.04 21.31 -30.63
C SER A 289 8.10 21.25 -29.43
N LEU A 290 8.61 21.74 -28.29
CA LEU A 290 7.83 21.87 -27.07
C LEU A 290 6.55 22.71 -27.29
N GLN A 291 6.62 23.74 -28.13
CA GLN A 291 5.46 24.54 -28.54
C GLN A 291 4.39 23.69 -29.22
N LEU A 292 4.78 22.79 -30.12
CA LEU A 292 3.84 21.91 -30.82
C LEU A 292 3.16 20.94 -29.86
N LEU A 293 3.92 20.37 -28.90
CA LEU A 293 3.37 19.50 -27.84
C LEU A 293 2.39 20.24 -26.95
N CYS A 294 2.69 21.48 -26.56
CA CYS A 294 1.80 22.33 -25.78
C CYS A 294 0.49 22.65 -26.54
N GLY A 295 0.56 22.76 -27.87
CA GLY A 295 -0.58 23.05 -28.75
C GLY A 295 -1.54 21.88 -28.97
N ALA A 296 -1.16 20.65 -28.62
CA ALA A 296 -2.03 19.48 -28.75
C ALA A 296 -3.29 19.63 -27.87
N HIS A 297 -4.45 19.20 -28.38
CA HIS A 297 -5.71 19.30 -27.66
C HIS A 297 -5.69 18.48 -26.37
N GLN A 298 -5.19 17.24 -26.42
CA GLN A 298 -5.00 16.36 -25.26
C GLN A 298 -3.59 15.76 -25.24
N LYS A 299 -2.98 15.75 -24.06
CA LYS A 299 -1.65 15.15 -23.84
C LYS A 299 -1.78 13.97 -22.89
N VAL A 300 -1.24 12.83 -23.27
CA VAL A 300 -1.34 11.58 -22.49
C VAL A 300 0.05 11.14 -22.08
N PHE A 301 0.31 11.13 -20.77
CA PHE A 301 1.53 10.60 -20.19
C PHE A 301 1.35 9.15 -19.77
N PHE A 302 2.29 8.29 -20.18
CA PHE A 302 2.38 6.91 -19.74
C PHE A 302 3.59 6.73 -18.82
N LEU A 303 3.32 6.53 -17.53
CA LEU A 303 4.34 6.44 -16.48
C LEU A 303 4.41 5.03 -15.92
N LYS A 304 5.52 4.34 -16.20
CA LYS A 304 5.81 3.00 -15.65
C LYS A 304 7.05 3.07 -14.78
N GLY A 305 6.89 2.72 -13.50
CA GLY A 305 7.96 2.65 -12.51
C GLY A 305 8.02 3.86 -11.56
N ASP A 306 8.59 3.62 -10.38
CA ASP A 306 8.58 4.55 -9.25
C ASP A 306 9.32 5.86 -9.54
N ASP A 307 10.46 5.80 -10.24
CA ASP A 307 11.27 6.98 -10.55
C ASP A 307 10.49 8.03 -11.35
N LYS A 308 9.70 7.58 -12.33
CA LYS A 308 8.88 8.46 -13.19
C LYS A 308 7.70 9.05 -12.42
N ILE A 309 7.09 8.26 -11.53
CA ILE A 309 5.99 8.72 -10.68
C ILE A 309 6.48 9.76 -9.68
N ARG A 310 7.64 9.53 -9.06
CA ARG A 310 8.29 10.50 -8.18
C ARG A 310 8.52 11.82 -8.90
N LEU A 311 9.16 11.78 -10.06
CA LEU A 311 9.44 12.98 -10.84
C LEU A 311 8.16 13.70 -11.31
N TRP A 312 7.14 12.94 -11.70
CA TRP A 312 5.82 13.48 -12.02
C TRP A 312 5.17 14.23 -10.85
N ARG A 313 5.32 13.72 -9.63
CA ARG A 313 4.83 14.38 -8.41
C ARG A 313 5.65 15.60 -8.04
N GLU A 314 6.98 15.55 -8.18
CA GLU A 314 7.85 16.71 -7.98
C GLU A 314 7.45 17.88 -8.90
N MET A 315 7.01 17.59 -10.13
CA MET A 315 6.50 18.58 -11.07
C MET A 315 5.15 19.20 -10.68
N GLN A 316 4.38 18.55 -9.80
CA GLN A 316 3.10 19.06 -9.31
C GLN A 316 3.19 19.69 -7.91
N ASP A 317 4.38 19.72 -7.29
CA ASP A 317 4.58 20.29 -5.96
C ASP A 317 4.70 21.81 -6.01
N ASP A 318 3.63 22.50 -5.61
CA ASP A 318 3.56 23.96 -5.54
C ASP A 318 4.52 24.57 -4.50
N SER A 319 5.08 23.77 -3.58
CA SER A 319 5.97 24.26 -2.52
C SER A 319 7.40 24.51 -3.00
N HIS A 320 7.83 23.84 -4.07
CA HIS A 320 9.17 23.97 -4.66
C HIS A 320 9.08 24.08 -6.19
N PRO A 321 8.61 25.23 -6.72
CA PRO A 321 8.38 25.40 -8.15
C PRO A 321 9.68 25.22 -8.94
N LYS A 322 9.66 24.29 -9.89
CA LYS A 322 10.75 24.00 -10.82
C LYS A 322 10.62 24.84 -12.08
N ALA A 323 11.73 25.18 -12.72
CA ALA A 323 11.70 25.90 -13.99
C ALA A 323 11.48 24.95 -15.17
N VAL A 324 10.84 25.42 -16.24
CA VAL A 324 10.69 24.66 -17.51
C VAL A 324 12.05 24.29 -18.11
N THR A 325 13.10 25.08 -17.84
CA THR A 325 14.47 24.77 -18.23
C THR A 325 14.98 23.49 -17.56
N ASP A 326 14.61 23.26 -16.29
CA ASP A 326 15.03 22.08 -15.54
C ASP A 326 14.17 20.86 -15.87
N LEU A 327 12.89 21.08 -16.18
CA LEU A 327 11.90 20.03 -16.46
C LEU A 327 10.95 20.47 -17.60
N PRO A 328 11.28 20.19 -18.87
CA PRO A 328 10.50 20.61 -20.04
C PRO A 328 9.04 20.12 -20.03
N ALA A 329 8.79 18.97 -19.41
CA ALA A 329 7.44 18.42 -19.23
C ALA A 329 6.48 19.40 -18.52
N LEU A 330 7.00 20.32 -17.68
CA LEU A 330 6.18 21.35 -17.03
C LEU A 330 5.45 22.24 -18.02
N ALA A 331 6.07 22.61 -19.14
CA ALA A 331 5.39 23.43 -20.15
C ALA A 331 4.17 22.70 -20.73
N VAL A 332 4.32 21.40 -20.99
CA VAL A 332 3.23 20.54 -21.48
C VAL A 332 2.14 20.41 -20.42
N ILE A 333 2.51 20.21 -19.15
CA ILE A 333 1.56 20.10 -18.04
C ILE A 333 0.76 21.40 -17.87
N GLN A 334 1.45 22.54 -17.83
CA GLN A 334 0.87 23.87 -17.66
C GLN A 334 -0.01 24.30 -18.84
N SER A 335 0.16 23.68 -20.02
CA SER A 335 -0.69 23.93 -21.19
C SER A 335 -2.10 23.32 -21.10
N GLY A 336 -2.38 22.50 -20.08
CA GLY A 336 -3.72 21.96 -19.78
C GLY A 336 -4.18 20.77 -20.64
N ASN A 337 -5.31 20.17 -20.24
CA ASN A 337 -5.91 18.94 -20.78
C ASN A 337 -4.93 17.75 -20.85
N VAL A 338 -4.35 17.46 -19.70
CA VAL A 338 -3.36 16.39 -19.53
C VAL A 338 -4.01 15.20 -18.84
N LYS A 339 -3.79 14.01 -19.39
CA LYS A 339 -4.13 12.74 -18.76
C LYS A 339 -2.86 11.99 -18.44
N VAL A 340 -2.84 11.30 -17.30
CA VAL A 340 -1.72 10.44 -16.91
C VAL A 340 -2.24 9.06 -16.58
N VAL A 341 -1.62 8.04 -17.17
CA VAL A 341 -1.82 6.64 -16.82
C VAL A 341 -0.54 6.17 -16.16
N ALA A 342 -0.63 5.61 -14.96
CA ALA A 342 0.55 5.32 -14.14
C ALA A 342 0.46 3.96 -13.44
N THR A 343 1.60 3.27 -13.36
CA THR A 343 1.77 2.10 -12.50
C THR A 343 3.15 2.13 -11.83
N PRO A 344 3.25 1.98 -10.49
CA PRO A 344 2.18 1.76 -9.51
C PRO A 344 1.15 2.91 -9.35
N PRO A 345 0.05 2.69 -8.58
CA PRO A 345 -1.01 3.68 -8.36
C PRO A 345 -0.52 5.01 -7.76
N LEU A 346 -1.04 6.12 -8.28
CA LEU A 346 -0.65 7.49 -7.90
C LEU A 346 -1.23 7.96 -6.55
N ASP A 347 -2.24 7.26 -6.02
CA ASP A 347 -3.00 7.52 -4.79
C ASP A 347 -2.40 6.86 -3.54
N VAL A 348 -1.62 5.79 -3.72
CA VAL A 348 -0.94 5.06 -2.63
C VAL A 348 0.26 5.85 -2.07
N HIS A 349 0.54 7.05 -2.57
CA HIS A 349 1.82 7.73 -2.34
C HIS A 349 1.75 9.14 -1.74
N GLU A 350 0.60 9.76 -1.47
CA GLU A 350 0.63 11.14 -0.96
C GLU A 350 1.21 11.24 0.48
N GLU A 351 0.81 10.34 1.39
CA GLU A 351 1.41 10.24 2.73
C GLU A 351 2.81 9.62 2.74
N HIS A 352 3.05 8.65 1.84
CA HIS A 352 4.32 7.92 1.74
C HIS A 352 5.42 8.79 1.12
N LEU A 353 5.07 9.61 0.13
CA LEU A 353 5.98 10.57 -0.53
C LEU A 353 6.29 11.75 0.39
N GLN A 354 5.33 12.27 1.16
CA GLN A 354 5.64 13.27 2.20
C GLN A 354 6.53 12.73 3.32
N GLN A 355 6.47 11.42 3.62
CA GLN A 355 7.41 10.77 4.51
C GLN A 355 8.78 10.55 3.85
N GLN A 356 8.83 10.14 2.59
CA GLN A 356 10.08 9.93 1.85
C GLN A 356 10.84 11.22 1.56
N LEU A 357 10.15 12.33 1.28
CA LEU A 357 10.77 13.66 1.12
C LEU A 357 11.39 14.18 2.44
N ARG A 358 10.90 13.72 3.61
CA ARG A 358 11.57 13.91 4.91
C ARG A 358 12.68 12.88 5.17
N ALA A 359 12.63 11.73 4.49
CA ALA A 359 13.53 10.60 4.66
C ALA A 359 14.92 10.80 4.03
N ASP A 360 15.05 11.59 2.96
CA ASP A 360 16.35 11.84 2.32
C ASP A 360 17.37 12.61 3.19
N ARG A 361 16.94 13.13 4.35
CA ARG A 361 17.83 13.81 5.33
C ARG A 361 17.84 13.18 6.72
N THR A 362 17.13 12.07 6.92
CA THR A 362 16.96 11.44 8.24
C THR A 362 17.53 10.01 8.25
N PHE A 363 18.38 9.71 9.24
CA PHE A 363 18.89 8.37 9.49
C PHE A 363 18.07 7.71 10.61
N LEU A 364 17.62 6.47 10.41
CA LEU A 364 16.87 5.71 11.41
C LEU A 364 17.73 4.60 12.03
N SER A 365 17.98 4.69 13.33
CA SER A 365 18.62 3.61 14.09
C SER A 365 17.59 2.88 14.94
N VAL A 366 17.45 1.57 14.75
CA VAL A 366 16.55 0.72 15.56
C VAL A 366 17.38 -0.25 16.39
N VAL A 367 17.35 -0.11 17.71
CA VAL A 367 18.04 -0.98 18.65
C VAL A 367 17.04 -1.97 19.24
N VAL A 368 17.25 -3.26 19.00
CA VAL A 368 16.42 -4.34 19.56
C VAL A 368 17.16 -4.99 20.72
N LEU A 369 16.83 -4.58 21.95
CA LEU A 369 17.35 -5.27 23.14
C LEU A 369 16.61 -6.59 23.33
N GLY A 370 17.35 -7.65 23.65
CA GLY A 370 16.79 -9.00 23.70
C GLY A 370 16.67 -9.65 22.32
N ALA A 371 17.47 -9.21 21.34
CA ALA A 371 17.41 -9.69 19.95
C ALA A 371 17.54 -11.22 19.80
N SER A 372 18.19 -11.91 20.74
CA SER A 372 18.30 -13.38 20.72
C SER A 372 17.06 -14.12 21.24
N GLY A 373 16.02 -13.39 21.66
CA GLY A 373 14.79 -13.94 22.24
C GLY A 373 13.71 -14.29 21.21
N ASP A 374 12.71 -15.03 21.66
CA ASP A 374 11.61 -15.53 20.82
C ASP A 374 10.79 -14.41 20.15
N LEU A 375 10.50 -13.32 20.87
CA LEU A 375 9.70 -12.21 20.34
C LEU A 375 10.41 -11.53 19.17
N ALA A 376 11.71 -11.26 19.32
CA ALA A 376 12.51 -10.62 18.29
C ALA A 376 12.55 -11.47 17.01
N HIS A 377 12.79 -12.78 17.15
CA HIS A 377 12.84 -13.72 16.02
C HIS A 377 11.48 -13.92 15.34
N LYS A 378 10.40 -14.07 16.11
CA LYS A 378 9.08 -14.43 15.57
C LYS A 378 8.25 -13.23 15.10
N LYS A 379 8.50 -12.03 15.64
CA LYS A 379 7.66 -10.84 15.41
C LYS A 379 8.45 -9.59 15.01
N THR A 380 9.42 -9.15 15.81
CA THR A 380 10.08 -7.84 15.60
C THR A 380 10.89 -7.77 14.31
N TYR A 381 11.83 -8.69 14.07
CA TYR A 381 12.63 -8.70 12.83
C TYR A 381 11.78 -9.02 11.59
N PRO A 382 10.84 -9.99 11.62
CA PRO A 382 9.90 -10.19 10.51
C PRO A 382 9.11 -8.93 10.16
N ALA A 383 8.66 -8.16 11.16
CA ALA A 383 7.93 -6.92 10.92
C ALA A 383 8.82 -5.83 10.30
N LEU A 384 10.03 -5.61 10.83
CA LEU A 384 10.99 -4.67 10.24
C LEU A 384 11.39 -5.05 8.81
N PHE A 385 11.54 -6.35 8.53
CA PHE A 385 11.82 -6.84 7.18
C PHE A 385 10.65 -6.61 6.22
N SER A 386 9.42 -6.80 6.67
CA SER A 386 8.23 -6.50 5.86
C SER A 386 8.16 -5.00 5.51
N LEU A 387 8.40 -4.12 6.48
CA LEU A 387 8.48 -2.67 6.25
C LEU A 387 9.61 -2.30 5.28
N PHE A 388 10.75 -2.99 5.35
CA PHE A 388 11.84 -2.83 4.38
C PHE A 388 11.42 -3.25 2.96
N CYS A 389 10.82 -4.43 2.81
CA CYS A 389 10.38 -4.95 1.51
C CYS A 389 9.32 -4.05 0.85
N GLU A 390 8.47 -3.41 1.64
CA GLU A 390 7.45 -2.47 1.17
C GLU A 390 7.96 -1.03 1.00
N GLY A 391 9.25 -0.76 1.26
CA GLY A 391 9.83 0.59 1.14
C GLY A 391 9.26 1.59 2.15
N LEU A 392 8.76 1.11 3.29
CA LEU A 392 8.19 1.89 4.41
C LEU A 392 9.24 2.33 5.43
N LEU A 393 10.48 1.83 5.34
CA LEU A 393 11.61 2.36 6.10
C LEU A 393 12.27 3.53 5.36
N PRO A 394 12.86 4.50 6.07
CA PRO A 394 13.70 5.54 5.45
C PRO A 394 14.84 4.92 4.61
N PRO A 395 15.32 5.61 3.55
CA PRO A 395 16.43 5.11 2.73
C PRO A 395 17.70 4.80 3.54
N ASN A 396 17.96 5.62 4.57
CA ASN A 396 19.09 5.46 5.48
C ASN A 396 18.59 4.91 6.82
N PHE A 397 18.83 3.62 7.06
CA PHE A 397 18.50 3.00 8.33
C PHE A 397 19.52 1.92 8.73
N HIS A 398 19.59 1.66 10.02
CA HIS A 398 20.40 0.58 10.60
C HIS A 398 19.70 -0.08 11.78
N ILE A 399 19.73 -1.40 11.85
CA ILE A 399 19.10 -2.20 12.90
C ILE A 399 20.20 -2.90 13.71
N VAL A 400 20.23 -2.66 15.01
CA VAL A 400 21.21 -3.23 15.93
C VAL A 400 20.52 -4.20 16.87
N GLY A 401 20.81 -5.49 16.73
CA GLY A 401 20.42 -6.49 17.72
C GLY A 401 21.38 -6.46 18.91
N TYR A 402 20.85 -6.43 20.13
CA TYR A 402 21.67 -6.43 21.34
C TYR A 402 21.17 -7.47 22.35
N ALA A 403 22.05 -8.37 22.82
CA ALA A 403 21.69 -9.30 23.90
C ALA A 403 22.92 -9.81 24.68
N ARG A 404 22.67 -10.51 25.79
CA ARG A 404 23.73 -11.15 26.61
C ARG A 404 24.45 -12.30 25.89
N SER A 405 23.77 -12.93 24.94
CA SER A 405 24.28 -14.09 24.21
C SER A 405 25.52 -13.71 23.39
N LYS A 406 26.63 -14.43 23.57
CA LYS A 406 27.85 -14.20 22.78
C LYS A 406 27.73 -14.88 21.41
N LEU A 407 26.98 -14.26 20.51
CA LEU A 407 26.83 -14.70 19.12
C LEU A 407 27.64 -13.82 18.19
N SER A 408 28.21 -14.41 17.15
CA SER A 408 28.66 -13.64 15.98
C SER A 408 27.44 -13.13 15.19
N PHE A 409 27.63 -12.10 14.36
CA PHE A 409 26.56 -11.59 13.51
C PHE A 409 26.00 -12.66 12.57
N ASP A 410 26.85 -13.53 12.00
CA ASP A 410 26.39 -14.60 11.10
C ASP A 410 25.55 -15.66 11.83
N GLN A 411 25.95 -16.08 13.03
CA GLN A 411 25.15 -16.99 13.85
C GLN A 411 23.81 -16.38 14.26
N PHE A 412 23.80 -15.09 14.56
CA PHE A 412 22.57 -14.35 14.85
C PHE A 412 21.67 -14.25 13.61
N TRP A 413 22.25 -13.90 12.46
CA TRP A 413 21.56 -13.78 11.19
C TRP A 413 20.94 -15.09 10.74
N GLU A 414 21.66 -16.21 10.88
CA GLU A 414 21.15 -17.53 10.53
C GLU A 414 19.85 -17.83 11.27
N LYS A 415 19.80 -17.53 12.58
CA LYS A 415 18.59 -17.70 13.39
C LYS A 415 17.44 -16.86 12.87
N ILE A 416 17.63 -15.56 12.66
CA ILE A 416 16.51 -14.69 12.23
C ILE A 416 16.08 -14.94 10.78
N SER A 417 17.02 -15.27 9.89
CA SER A 417 16.77 -15.44 8.47
C SER A 417 15.81 -16.59 8.14
N GLN A 418 15.72 -17.60 9.01
CA GLN A 418 14.80 -18.73 8.83
C GLN A 418 13.35 -18.25 8.66
N LYS A 419 12.90 -17.31 9.49
CA LYS A 419 11.54 -16.75 9.39
C LYS A 419 11.41 -15.71 8.26
N LEU A 420 12.49 -15.00 7.95
CA LEU A 420 12.49 -14.00 6.87
C LEU A 420 12.41 -14.63 5.49
N LYS A 421 12.96 -15.85 5.29
CA LYS A 421 12.91 -16.57 4.00
C LYS A 421 11.48 -16.76 3.48
N SER A 422 10.54 -17.13 4.34
CA SER A 422 9.14 -17.27 3.91
C SER A 422 8.55 -15.94 3.45
N LEU A 423 8.83 -14.84 4.16
CA LEU A 423 8.38 -13.51 3.77
C LEU A 423 9.07 -13.03 2.48
N SER A 424 10.37 -13.27 2.35
CA SER A 424 11.13 -12.91 1.16
C SER A 424 10.55 -13.58 -0.08
N SER A 425 10.18 -14.86 0.00
CA SER A 425 9.56 -15.57 -1.12
C SER A 425 8.23 -14.98 -1.56
N PHE A 426 7.45 -14.43 -0.62
CA PHE A 426 6.20 -13.72 -0.90
C PHE A 426 6.45 -12.39 -1.62
N PHE A 427 7.38 -11.57 -1.11
CA PHE A 427 7.69 -10.26 -1.71
C PHE A 427 8.44 -10.37 -3.04
N CYS A 428 9.36 -11.31 -3.21
CA CYS A 428 10.07 -11.52 -4.48
C CYS A 428 9.15 -11.94 -5.64
N ARG A 429 7.98 -12.55 -5.38
CA ARG A 429 6.97 -12.80 -6.44
C ARG A 429 6.34 -11.51 -6.97
N ARG A 430 6.34 -10.45 -6.16
CA ARG A 430 5.73 -9.14 -6.47
C ARG A 430 6.76 -8.12 -6.97
N SER A 431 8.05 -8.40 -6.85
CA SER A 431 9.13 -7.47 -7.17
C SER A 431 10.23 -8.15 -7.99
N SER A 432 10.59 -7.59 -9.14
CA SER A 432 11.63 -8.10 -10.05
C SER A 432 13.08 -7.90 -9.54
N SER A 433 13.27 -7.53 -8.27
CA SER A 433 14.48 -6.88 -7.76
C SER A 433 15.29 -7.69 -6.74
N GLY A 434 16.10 -8.64 -7.20
CA GLY A 434 17.30 -9.15 -6.49
C GLY A 434 17.11 -9.74 -5.07
N ASP A 435 18.22 -10.06 -4.41
CA ASP A 435 18.24 -10.71 -3.09
C ASP A 435 17.91 -9.71 -1.96
N LEU A 436 16.61 -9.55 -1.67
CA LEU A 436 16.09 -8.69 -0.59
C LEU A 436 16.67 -9.06 0.79
N LEU A 437 16.93 -10.34 1.06
CA LEU A 437 17.51 -10.79 2.33
C LEU A 437 18.93 -10.29 2.49
N SER A 438 19.76 -10.39 1.44
CA SER A 438 21.14 -9.89 1.50
C SER A 438 21.20 -8.37 1.66
N LYS A 439 20.29 -7.63 0.99
CA LYS A 439 20.18 -6.18 1.20
C LYS A 439 19.74 -5.85 2.62
N PHE A 440 18.73 -6.54 3.17
CA PHE A 440 18.33 -6.31 4.55
C PHE A 440 19.44 -6.68 5.56
N LYS A 441 20.23 -7.73 5.25
CA LYS A 441 21.39 -8.14 6.06
C LYS A 441 22.41 -7.02 6.19
N SER A 442 22.69 -6.26 5.11
CA SER A 442 23.66 -5.17 5.17
C SER A 442 23.24 -4.00 6.06
N HIS A 443 21.95 -3.87 6.37
CA HIS A 443 21.41 -2.88 7.32
C HIS A 443 21.30 -3.41 8.76
N CYS A 444 21.84 -4.60 9.04
CA CYS A 444 21.74 -5.23 10.35
C CYS A 444 23.11 -5.43 10.99
N SER A 445 23.15 -5.36 12.32
CA SER A 445 24.33 -5.70 13.11
C SER A 445 23.91 -6.35 14.43
N TYR A 446 24.87 -6.98 15.12
CA TYR A 446 24.64 -7.62 16.40
C TYR A 446 25.76 -7.30 17.38
N LEU A 447 25.41 -6.91 18.61
CA LEU A 447 26.34 -6.66 19.70
C LEU A 447 25.97 -7.49 20.93
N ALA A 448 26.98 -8.04 21.59
CA ALA A 448 26.83 -8.78 22.83
C ALA A 448 27.17 -7.89 24.03
N GLY A 449 26.29 -7.82 25.03
CA GLY A 449 26.52 -7.02 26.23
C GLY A 449 25.45 -7.23 27.30
N MET A 450 25.72 -6.74 28.52
CA MET A 450 24.79 -6.80 29.64
C MET A 450 23.79 -5.64 29.60
N TYR A 451 22.65 -5.84 30.26
CA TYR A 451 21.52 -4.91 30.23
C TYR A 451 21.58 -3.83 31.32
N ASP A 452 22.50 -3.98 32.26
CA ASP A 452 22.66 -3.19 33.49
C ASP A 452 24.06 -2.59 33.66
N ARG A 453 24.98 -2.82 32.71
CA ARG A 453 26.35 -2.29 32.75
C ARG A 453 26.50 -1.09 31.80
N PRO A 454 26.72 0.13 32.33
CA PRO A 454 26.89 1.32 31.49
C PRO A 454 28.00 1.21 30.43
N SER A 455 29.13 0.59 30.79
CA SER A 455 30.27 0.41 29.86
C SER A 455 29.94 -0.38 28.59
N ASP A 456 28.99 -1.33 28.67
CA ASP A 456 28.58 -2.09 27.49
C ASP A 456 27.70 -1.24 26.57
N PHE A 457 26.91 -0.32 27.13
CA PHE A 457 26.12 0.66 26.38
C PHE A 457 27.00 1.74 25.75
N ASP A 458 28.16 2.08 26.32
CA ASP A 458 29.13 2.98 25.66
C ASP A 458 29.61 2.40 24.31
N ASN A 459 29.82 1.09 24.24
CA ASN A 459 30.17 0.41 22.98
C ASN A 459 29.01 0.45 21.97
N LEU A 460 27.77 0.24 22.44
CA LEU A 460 26.58 0.41 21.60
C LEU A 460 26.45 1.85 21.09
N GLY A 461 26.70 2.85 21.94
CA GLY A 461 26.65 4.26 21.58
C GLY A 461 27.66 4.60 20.48
N LYS A 462 28.90 4.13 20.60
CA LYS A 462 29.94 4.29 19.55
C LYS A 462 29.51 3.65 18.24
N HIS A 463 29.03 2.41 18.28
CA HIS A 463 28.55 1.69 17.09
C HIS A 463 27.39 2.43 16.39
N LEU A 464 26.47 3.01 17.16
CA LEU A 464 25.39 3.83 16.61
C LEU A 464 25.92 5.10 15.94
N GLN A 465 26.88 5.79 16.56
CA GLN A 465 27.50 6.99 15.97
C GLN A 465 28.25 6.67 14.68
N GLU A 466 28.98 5.55 14.64
CA GLU A 466 29.68 5.06 13.45
C GLU A 466 28.71 4.73 12.31
N ALA A 467 27.59 4.08 12.62
CA ALA A 467 26.57 3.75 11.62
C ALA A 467 25.83 5.00 11.09
N GLU A 468 25.55 5.97 11.96
CA GLU A 468 24.82 7.20 11.63
C GLU A 468 25.68 8.22 10.85
N GLY A 469 26.99 8.22 11.05
CA GLY A 469 27.92 9.12 10.37
C GLY A 469 27.56 10.60 10.53
N ASP A 470 27.59 11.35 9.42
CA ASP A 470 27.33 12.80 9.39
C ASP A 470 25.85 13.17 9.18
N ALA A 471 24.93 12.23 9.47
CA ALA A 471 23.50 12.47 9.33
C ALA A 471 23.03 13.71 10.12
N GLN A 472 22.31 14.60 9.44
CA GLN A 472 21.84 15.87 10.02
C GLN A 472 20.67 15.67 10.99
N GLN A 473 19.82 14.69 10.73
CA GLN A 473 18.74 14.28 11.62
C GLN A 473 18.78 12.78 11.86
N VAL A 474 18.65 12.38 13.13
CA VAL A 474 18.67 10.96 13.51
C VAL A 474 17.43 10.63 14.34
N GLY A 475 16.69 9.60 13.94
CA GLY A 475 15.65 8.96 14.74
C GLY A 475 16.19 7.71 15.40
N ARG A 476 16.11 7.60 16.74
CA ARG A 476 16.49 6.38 17.46
C ARG A 476 15.27 5.70 18.07
N VAL A 477 15.07 4.43 17.74
CA VAL A 477 14.07 3.55 18.37
C VAL A 477 14.79 2.54 19.26
N LEU A 478 14.47 2.53 20.55
CA LEU A 478 14.88 1.49 21.49
C LEU A 478 13.71 0.52 21.71
N TYR A 479 13.82 -0.69 21.20
CA TYR A 479 12.83 -1.74 21.39
C TYR A 479 13.22 -2.67 22.54
N LEU A 480 12.41 -2.72 23.59
CA LEU A 480 12.64 -3.56 24.76
C LEU A 480 11.95 -4.93 24.62
N ALA A 481 12.56 -5.85 23.86
CA ALA A 481 12.12 -7.25 23.80
C ALA A 481 12.71 -8.05 24.98
N LEU A 482 12.50 -7.53 26.18
CA LEU A 482 13.11 -8.00 27.43
C LEU A 482 12.06 -8.36 28.49
N PRO A 483 12.42 -9.14 29.51
CA PRO A 483 11.63 -9.24 30.74
C PRO A 483 11.51 -7.89 31.47
N PRO A 484 10.41 -7.62 32.21
CA PRO A 484 10.18 -6.34 32.87
C PRO A 484 11.26 -5.92 33.88
N GLU A 485 11.91 -6.87 34.54
CA GLU A 485 12.88 -6.62 35.60
C GLU A 485 14.11 -5.85 35.11
N VAL A 486 14.43 -5.99 33.82
CA VAL A 486 15.60 -5.35 33.20
C VAL A 486 15.25 -4.08 32.42
N PHE A 487 13.96 -3.71 32.28
CA PHE A 487 13.56 -2.50 31.56
C PHE A 487 14.23 -1.25 32.11
N LEU A 488 14.13 -1.03 33.43
CA LEU A 488 14.61 0.21 34.05
C LEU A 488 16.15 0.34 33.97
N PRO A 489 16.95 -0.67 34.35
CA PRO A 489 18.41 -0.62 34.16
C PRO A 489 18.84 -0.38 32.71
N SER A 490 18.16 -1.02 31.75
CA SER A 490 18.47 -0.87 30.32
C SER A 490 18.14 0.53 29.80
N VAL A 491 16.96 1.06 30.11
CA VAL A 491 16.57 2.41 29.70
C VAL A 491 17.50 3.45 30.32
N LYS A 492 17.88 3.28 31.60
CA LYS A 492 18.82 4.18 32.27
C LYS A 492 20.19 4.19 31.58
N SER A 493 20.75 3.02 31.30
CA SER A 493 22.06 2.89 30.65
C SER A 493 22.03 3.40 29.21
N TYR A 494 20.98 3.05 28.45
CA TYR A 494 20.78 3.54 27.09
C TYR A 494 20.64 5.06 27.04
N ARG A 495 19.90 5.66 27.97
CA ARG A 495 19.74 7.13 28.02
C ARG A 495 21.06 7.84 28.32
N GLN A 496 21.97 7.22 29.05
CA GLN A 496 23.27 7.81 29.36
C GLN A 496 24.24 7.75 28.18
N ALA A 497 24.30 6.63 27.46
CA ALA A 497 25.33 6.39 26.44
C ALA A 497 24.84 6.52 24.98
N CYS A 498 23.55 6.32 24.73
CA CYS A 498 22.99 6.15 23.38
C CYS A 498 21.86 7.14 23.06
N TRP A 499 21.63 8.16 23.88
CA TRP A 499 20.55 9.13 23.60
C TRP A 499 20.99 10.12 22.53
N ASN A 500 20.14 10.36 21.52
CA ASN A 500 20.43 11.31 20.46
C ASN A 500 19.95 12.73 20.80
N GLU A 501 20.71 13.74 20.40
CA GLU A 501 20.35 15.16 20.53
C GLU A 501 19.92 15.81 19.20
N LYS A 502 20.35 15.26 18.04
CA LYS A 502 20.10 15.81 16.70
C LYS A 502 18.75 15.41 16.08
N GLY A 503 17.78 14.97 16.89
CA GLY A 503 16.52 14.44 16.39
C GLY A 503 15.63 13.91 17.49
N TRP A 504 15.04 12.73 17.28
CA TRP A 504 14.09 12.15 18.24
C TRP A 504 14.56 10.79 18.76
N ASN A 505 14.10 10.45 19.96
CA ASN A 505 14.31 9.15 20.60
C ASN A 505 12.96 8.61 21.04
N ARG A 506 12.73 7.32 20.79
CA ARG A 506 11.48 6.63 21.15
C ARG A 506 11.82 5.28 21.76
N VAL A 507 11.09 4.91 22.81
CA VAL A 507 11.28 3.67 23.57
C VAL A 507 10.01 2.85 23.48
N VAL A 508 10.12 1.65 22.90
CA VAL A 508 9.03 0.69 22.76
C VAL A 508 9.11 -0.30 23.91
N VAL A 509 8.02 -0.42 24.65
CA VAL A 509 7.93 -1.26 25.86
C VAL A 509 6.86 -2.32 25.66
N GLU A 510 7.22 -3.56 25.91
CA GLU A 510 6.31 -4.71 25.84
C GLU A 510 5.60 -4.98 27.16
N LYS A 511 4.46 -5.66 27.07
CA LYS A 511 3.77 -6.21 28.25
C LYS A 511 4.64 -7.31 28.90
N PRO A 512 4.55 -7.53 30.22
CA PRO A 512 3.55 -7.00 31.16
C PRO A 512 3.94 -5.66 31.79
N PHE A 513 2.96 -4.76 31.93
CA PHE A 513 3.12 -3.44 32.55
C PHE A 513 2.71 -3.45 34.03
N GLY A 514 3.37 -4.28 34.83
CA GLY A 514 2.98 -4.59 36.21
C GLY A 514 2.03 -5.79 36.32
N ARG A 515 1.66 -6.13 37.55
CA ARG A 515 0.72 -7.22 37.89
C ARG A 515 -0.56 -6.71 38.55
N ASP A 516 -0.57 -5.46 38.98
CA ASP A 516 -1.67 -4.76 39.61
C ASP A 516 -1.45 -3.24 39.51
N LEU A 517 -2.40 -2.45 39.98
CA LEU A 517 -2.32 -1.00 39.98
C LEU A 517 -1.04 -0.47 40.64
N LYS A 518 -0.66 -1.01 41.80
CA LYS A 518 0.49 -0.53 42.58
C LYS A 518 1.82 -0.77 41.86
N SER A 519 2.02 -1.98 41.34
CA SER A 519 3.23 -2.36 40.60
C SER A 519 3.30 -1.65 39.24
N SER A 520 2.16 -1.45 38.57
CA SER A 520 2.08 -0.69 37.32
C SER A 520 2.41 0.79 37.51
N ASP A 521 1.88 1.41 38.57
CA ASP A 521 2.18 2.80 38.95
C ASP A 521 3.68 2.96 39.23
N LYS A 522 4.28 2.03 39.99
CA LYS A 522 5.72 2.05 40.29
C LYS A 522 6.57 1.95 39.01
N LEU A 523 6.23 1.03 38.10
CA LEU A 523 6.92 0.89 36.81
C LEU A 523 6.79 2.16 35.98
N SER A 524 5.57 2.69 35.86
CA SER A 524 5.29 3.90 35.09
C SER A 524 6.01 5.12 35.63
N ALA A 525 5.99 5.33 36.96
CA ALA A 525 6.73 6.41 37.60
C ALA A 525 8.24 6.29 37.38
N SER A 526 8.78 5.07 37.44
CA SER A 526 10.21 4.82 37.23
C SER A 526 10.64 5.10 35.78
N LEU A 527 9.82 4.70 34.79
CA LEU A 527 10.07 5.00 33.39
C LEU A 527 9.92 6.51 33.10
N MET A 528 8.90 7.16 33.66
CA MET A 528 8.65 8.60 33.48
C MET A 528 9.70 9.49 34.16
N ALA A 529 10.41 8.98 35.16
CA ALA A 529 11.58 9.65 35.72
C ALA A 529 12.76 9.73 34.72
N LEU A 530 12.78 8.84 33.73
CA LEU A 530 13.82 8.78 32.69
C LEU A 530 13.33 9.26 31.33
N LEU A 531 12.04 9.15 31.02
CA LEU A 531 11.48 9.36 29.69
C LEU A 531 10.28 10.31 29.76
N LYS A 532 10.03 11.04 28.68
CA LYS A 532 8.79 11.80 28.51
C LYS A 532 7.69 10.89 27.97
N GLU A 533 6.42 11.15 28.26
CA GLU A 533 5.31 10.34 27.72
C GLU A 533 5.33 10.27 26.18
N ARG A 534 5.73 11.37 25.52
CA ARG A 534 5.90 11.42 24.06
C ARG A 534 7.03 10.52 23.53
N GLU A 535 7.93 10.04 24.39
CA GLU A 535 9.03 9.14 24.04
C GLU A 535 8.65 7.68 24.27
N ILE A 536 7.61 7.37 25.05
CA ILE A 536 7.22 6.00 25.41
C ILE A 536 6.12 5.46 24.48
N PHE A 537 6.31 4.23 24.00
CA PHE A 537 5.38 3.49 23.14
C PHE A 537 5.09 2.13 23.79
N ARG A 538 3.98 2.03 24.53
CA ARG A 538 3.57 0.79 25.20
C ARG A 538 2.75 -0.06 24.24
N ILE A 539 3.28 -1.21 23.85
CA ILE A 539 2.63 -2.09 22.90
C ILE A 539 1.46 -2.81 23.55
N ASP A 540 0.29 -2.63 22.94
CA ASP A 540 -0.77 -3.62 22.92
C ASP A 540 -0.99 -4.02 21.46
N HIS A 541 -0.51 -5.21 21.08
CA HIS A 541 -0.57 -5.65 19.69
C HIS A 541 -2.00 -5.83 19.16
N TYR A 542 -3.04 -5.88 20.00
CA TYR A 542 -4.41 -5.90 19.50
C TYR A 542 -4.84 -4.56 18.89
N LEU A 543 -4.23 -3.44 19.30
CA LEU A 543 -4.48 -2.14 18.68
C LEU A 543 -3.91 -2.05 17.26
N GLY A 544 -2.91 -2.87 16.91
CA GLY A 544 -2.34 -2.92 15.57
C GLY A 544 -3.08 -3.83 14.59
N LYS A 545 -4.16 -4.51 15.01
CA LYS A 545 -4.92 -5.41 14.15
C LYS A 545 -5.89 -4.64 13.26
N GLU A 546 -6.01 -5.05 12.00
CA GLU A 546 -6.85 -4.40 10.97
C GLU A 546 -8.27 -4.07 11.45
N MET A 547 -8.93 -5.04 12.08
CA MET A 547 -10.31 -4.89 12.55
C MET A 547 -10.44 -3.99 13.78
N SER A 548 -9.39 -3.92 14.61
CA SER A 548 -9.34 -2.96 15.72
C SER A 548 -9.23 -1.53 15.18
N LEU A 549 -8.36 -1.31 14.17
CA LEU A 549 -8.19 -0.02 13.50
C LEU A 549 -9.47 0.43 12.80
N SER A 550 -10.19 -0.53 12.20
CA SER A 550 -11.45 -0.29 11.48
C SER A 550 -12.59 0.19 12.37
N LEU A 551 -12.57 -0.06 13.69
CA LEU A 551 -13.65 0.33 14.61
C LEU A 551 -13.94 1.83 14.59
N THR A 552 -12.92 2.67 14.56
CA THR A 552 -13.08 4.13 14.54
C THR A 552 -13.79 4.58 13.26
N ALA A 553 -13.39 4.02 12.11
CA ALA A 553 -14.01 4.32 10.81
C ALA A 553 -15.47 3.83 10.76
N LEU A 554 -15.72 2.58 11.18
CA LEU A 554 -17.05 1.99 11.23
C LEU A 554 -18.02 2.85 12.04
N ARG A 555 -17.59 3.32 13.22
CA ARG A 555 -18.45 4.07 14.15
C ARG A 555 -18.69 5.51 13.72
N PHE A 556 -17.66 6.22 13.28
CA PHE A 556 -17.74 7.69 13.15
C PHE A 556 -17.86 8.18 11.71
N ALA A 557 -17.61 7.34 10.70
CA ALA A 557 -17.85 7.69 9.30
C ALA A 557 -19.26 7.30 8.79
N ASN A 558 -19.95 6.40 9.49
CA ASN A 558 -21.20 5.80 9.00
C ASN A 558 -22.41 6.17 9.87
N VAL A 559 -23.30 7.01 9.34
CA VAL A 559 -24.55 7.39 10.03
C VAL A 559 -25.40 6.16 10.36
N ALA A 560 -25.47 5.18 9.45
CA ALA A 560 -26.21 3.93 9.64
C ALA A 560 -25.72 3.10 10.84
N PHE A 561 -24.47 3.28 11.26
CA PHE A 561 -23.88 2.54 12.38
C PHE A 561 -24.06 3.26 13.72
N MET A 562 -24.37 4.57 13.74
CA MET A 562 -24.50 5.31 15.00
C MET A 562 -25.51 4.68 15.99
N PRO A 563 -26.71 4.22 15.57
CA PRO A 563 -27.63 3.53 16.48
C PRO A 563 -27.07 2.24 17.07
N LEU A 564 -26.19 1.55 16.34
CA LEU A 564 -25.59 0.28 16.75
C LEU A 564 -24.61 0.44 17.94
N PHE A 565 -24.33 1.67 18.38
CA PHE A 565 -23.46 1.98 19.52
C PHE A 565 -24.15 2.94 20.53
N HIS A 566 -25.45 2.74 20.76
CA HIS A 566 -26.24 3.50 21.73
C HIS A 566 -27.19 2.58 22.53
N ARG A 567 -27.33 2.82 23.84
CA ARG A 567 -28.18 2.02 24.74
C ARG A 567 -29.64 1.86 24.32
N ASP A 568 -30.18 2.79 23.55
CA ASP A 568 -31.58 2.73 23.10
C ASP A 568 -31.81 1.58 22.12
N TYR A 569 -30.77 1.17 21.40
CA TYR A 569 -30.83 0.10 20.40
C TYR A 569 -30.01 -1.12 20.81
N VAL A 570 -28.96 -0.95 21.60
CA VAL A 570 -28.10 -2.05 22.05
C VAL A 570 -28.68 -2.71 23.30
N HIS A 571 -28.80 -4.03 23.26
CA HIS A 571 -29.14 -4.86 24.42
C HIS A 571 -27.90 -5.22 25.23
N SER A 572 -26.85 -5.73 24.57
CA SER A 572 -25.59 -6.10 25.21
C SER A 572 -24.42 -6.11 24.23
N VAL A 573 -23.21 -5.99 24.78
CA VAL A 573 -21.96 -6.10 24.02
C VAL A 573 -21.16 -7.26 24.57
N ARG A 574 -20.70 -8.17 23.71
CA ARG A 574 -19.84 -9.30 24.10
C ARG A 574 -18.49 -9.21 23.38
N ILE A 575 -17.41 -9.23 24.14
CA ILE A 575 -16.05 -9.33 23.62
C ILE A 575 -15.52 -10.70 24.00
N THR A 576 -15.13 -11.49 23.00
CA THR A 576 -14.70 -12.87 23.18
C THR A 576 -13.28 -13.05 22.68
N PHE A 577 -12.44 -13.67 23.48
CA PHE A 577 -11.11 -14.14 23.12
C PHE A 577 -11.03 -15.63 23.42
N LYS A 578 -10.65 -16.43 22.42
CA LYS A 578 -10.44 -17.86 22.56
C LYS A 578 -9.14 -18.26 21.89
N GLU A 579 -8.42 -19.15 22.55
CA GLU A 579 -7.32 -19.91 21.97
C GLU A 579 -7.63 -21.39 22.10
N ASP A 580 -7.40 -22.12 21.01
CA ASP A 580 -7.48 -23.58 20.95
C ASP A 580 -6.23 -24.26 21.56
N GLY A 581 -5.13 -23.52 21.67
CA GLY A 581 -3.93 -23.96 22.36
C GLY A 581 -3.97 -23.77 23.88
N GLY A 582 -3.25 -24.64 24.61
CA GLY A 582 -2.96 -24.48 26.03
C GLY A 582 -1.83 -23.48 26.30
N THR A 583 -0.95 -23.77 27.26
CA THR A 583 0.20 -22.91 27.63
C THR A 583 1.51 -23.28 26.94
N TRP A 584 1.55 -24.34 26.13
CA TRP A 584 2.67 -24.72 25.26
C TRP A 584 4.06 -24.71 25.95
N GLY A 585 4.15 -25.29 27.15
CA GLY A 585 5.40 -25.35 27.93
C GLY A 585 5.82 -24.02 28.56
N ARG A 586 4.95 -23.00 28.52
CA ARG A 586 5.10 -21.72 29.24
C ARG A 586 4.17 -21.64 30.45
N GLY A 587 3.71 -22.79 30.96
CA GLY A 587 2.78 -22.87 32.08
C GLY A 587 3.24 -22.09 33.30
N GLY A 588 4.49 -22.27 33.73
CA GLY A 588 5.07 -21.58 34.89
C GLY A 588 5.19 -20.05 34.73
N TYR A 589 5.40 -19.55 33.51
CA TYR A 589 5.32 -18.10 33.26
C TYR A 589 3.87 -17.61 33.36
N PHE A 590 2.94 -18.31 32.69
CA PHE A 590 1.52 -17.97 32.69
C PHE A 590 0.91 -18.03 34.11
N ASP A 591 1.38 -18.94 34.95
CA ASP A 591 0.92 -19.14 36.34
C ASP A 591 1.06 -17.88 37.20
N ASN A 592 2.05 -17.04 36.89
CA ASN A 592 2.25 -15.77 37.58
C ASN A 592 1.24 -14.68 37.18
N TYR A 593 0.50 -14.86 36.10
CA TYR A 593 -0.36 -13.80 35.54
C TYR A 593 -1.83 -14.23 35.45
N GLY A 594 -2.10 -15.42 34.94
CA GLY A 594 -3.43 -15.92 34.63
C GLY A 594 -4.10 -15.17 33.47
N ILE A 595 -5.25 -15.67 33.03
CA ILE A 595 -5.93 -15.18 31.82
C ILE A 595 -6.38 -13.71 31.92
N ILE A 596 -6.71 -13.25 33.13
CA ILE A 596 -7.19 -11.88 33.37
C ILE A 596 -6.08 -10.87 33.04
N ARG A 597 -4.85 -11.11 33.54
CA ARG A 597 -3.71 -10.22 33.27
C ARG A 597 -3.12 -10.43 31.88
N ASP A 598 -3.14 -11.67 31.37
CA ASP A 598 -2.56 -11.98 30.07
C ASP A 598 -3.34 -11.30 28.93
N VAL A 599 -4.69 -11.28 29.01
CA VAL A 599 -5.56 -10.91 27.89
C VAL A 599 -6.66 -9.91 28.26
N MET A 600 -7.36 -10.09 29.38
CA MET A 600 -8.55 -9.27 29.68
C MET A 600 -8.19 -7.82 29.99
N GLN A 601 -7.24 -7.61 30.91
CA GLN A 601 -6.84 -6.30 31.40
C GLN A 601 -6.21 -5.42 30.32
N ASN A 602 -5.66 -6.03 29.26
CA ASN A 602 -5.04 -5.35 28.14
C ASN A 602 -5.93 -5.43 26.88
N HIS A 603 -5.78 -6.46 26.05
CA HIS A 603 -6.34 -6.61 24.71
C HIS A 603 -7.86 -6.39 24.67
N MET A 604 -8.60 -7.00 25.60
CA MET A 604 -10.06 -6.90 25.60
C MET A 604 -10.56 -5.55 26.09
N VAL A 605 -9.89 -4.96 27.09
CA VAL A 605 -10.15 -3.58 27.52
C VAL A 605 -9.90 -2.60 26.38
N GLN A 606 -8.81 -2.78 25.62
CA GLN A 606 -8.51 -1.95 24.46
C GLN A 606 -9.63 -1.99 23.42
N LEU A 607 -10.09 -3.20 23.04
CA LEU A 607 -11.24 -3.35 22.14
C LEU A 607 -12.52 -2.71 22.73
N LEU A 608 -12.78 -2.88 24.03
CA LEU A 608 -13.91 -2.25 24.70
C LEU A 608 -13.86 -0.73 24.57
N THR A 609 -12.70 -0.10 24.79
CA THR A 609 -12.59 1.36 24.67
C THR A 609 -12.89 1.85 23.25
N LEU A 610 -12.41 1.15 22.21
CA LEU A 610 -12.69 1.50 20.82
C LEU A 610 -14.17 1.35 20.46
N VAL A 611 -14.85 0.36 21.04
CA VAL A 611 -16.30 0.15 20.89
C VAL A 611 -17.10 1.21 21.65
N ALA A 612 -16.64 1.62 22.83
CA ALA A 612 -17.44 2.40 23.77
C ALA A 612 -17.18 3.91 23.76
N MET A 613 -16.00 4.37 23.32
CA MET A 613 -15.58 5.78 23.37
C MET A 613 -16.53 6.72 22.63
N GLU A 614 -16.64 7.97 23.05
CA GLU A 614 -17.36 8.98 22.27
C GLU A 614 -16.59 9.33 20.99
N ARG A 615 -17.21 10.11 20.11
CA ARG A 615 -16.52 10.64 18.94
C ARG A 615 -15.42 11.60 19.40
N PRO A 616 -14.15 11.34 19.07
CA PRO A 616 -13.05 12.24 19.45
C PRO A 616 -13.15 13.57 18.70
N ALA A 617 -12.53 14.61 19.24
CA ALA A 617 -12.51 15.95 18.63
C ALA A 617 -11.82 15.95 17.26
N SER A 618 -10.79 15.12 17.09
CA SER A 618 -10.13 14.86 15.81
C SER A 618 -9.52 13.45 15.80
N LEU A 619 -8.83 13.08 14.71
CA LEU A 619 -8.08 11.83 14.60
C LEU A 619 -6.64 11.95 15.15
N LYS A 620 -6.32 13.04 15.87
CA LYS A 620 -5.03 13.17 16.56
C LYS A 620 -4.94 12.16 17.70
N ASP A 621 -3.72 11.73 17.98
CA ASP A 621 -3.40 10.67 18.93
C ASP A 621 -3.92 10.95 20.35
N ASP A 622 -3.77 12.17 20.87
CA ASP A 622 -4.28 12.52 22.20
C ASP A 622 -5.81 12.61 22.26
N ASP A 623 -6.48 13.14 21.22
CA ASP A 623 -7.95 13.25 21.20
C ASP A 623 -8.62 11.87 21.24
N ILE A 624 -8.06 10.88 20.52
CA ILE A 624 -8.54 9.49 20.56
C ILE A 624 -8.30 8.89 21.96
N ARG A 625 -7.09 9.05 22.50
CA ARG A 625 -6.71 8.47 23.80
C ARG A 625 -7.49 9.09 24.96
N ASP A 626 -7.83 10.37 24.90
CA ASP A 626 -8.65 11.05 25.89
C ASP A 626 -10.06 10.43 25.98
N GLU A 627 -10.70 10.13 24.84
CA GLU A 627 -12.00 9.48 24.83
C GLU A 627 -11.94 8.01 25.30
N LYS A 628 -10.86 7.29 25.02
CA LYS A 628 -10.62 5.95 25.59
C LYS A 628 -10.52 6.01 27.12
N VAL A 629 -9.70 6.93 27.65
CA VAL A 629 -9.50 7.10 29.10
C VAL A 629 -10.80 7.54 29.80
N LYS A 630 -11.58 8.41 29.17
CA LYS A 630 -12.88 8.86 29.69
C LYS A 630 -13.85 7.71 29.92
N VAL A 631 -13.90 6.74 29.00
CA VAL A 631 -14.68 5.50 29.19
C VAL A 631 -14.17 4.73 30.41
N LEU A 632 -12.88 4.48 30.52
CA LEU A 632 -12.30 3.70 31.61
C LEU A 632 -12.57 4.34 32.98
N LYS A 633 -12.48 5.67 33.08
CA LYS A 633 -12.81 6.42 34.31
C LYS A 633 -14.26 6.24 34.75
N GLN A 634 -15.16 5.93 33.83
CA GLN A 634 -16.59 5.72 34.09
C GLN A 634 -16.93 4.25 34.39
N MET A 635 -15.95 3.35 34.39
CA MET A 635 -16.14 1.94 34.72
C MET A 635 -15.88 1.67 36.22
N PRO A 636 -16.85 1.06 36.95
CA PRO A 636 -16.59 0.55 38.28
C PRO A 636 -15.67 -0.70 38.22
N PRO A 637 -15.02 -1.07 39.33
CA PRO A 637 -14.28 -2.32 39.41
C PRO A 637 -15.14 -3.56 39.11
N VAL A 638 -14.52 -4.59 38.54
CA VAL A 638 -15.19 -5.86 38.24
C VAL A 638 -15.56 -6.57 39.55
N LYS A 639 -16.78 -7.11 39.61
CA LYS A 639 -17.31 -7.81 40.80
C LYS A 639 -17.13 -9.31 40.68
N ILE A 640 -16.70 -9.96 41.76
CA ILE A 640 -16.60 -11.43 41.80
C ILE A 640 -17.95 -12.12 41.59
N SER A 641 -19.06 -11.51 42.05
CA SER A 641 -20.43 -12.05 41.89
C SER A 641 -20.90 -12.13 40.43
N GLU A 642 -20.25 -11.37 39.54
CA GLU A 642 -20.51 -11.34 38.10
C GLU A 642 -19.31 -11.90 37.32
N THR A 643 -18.53 -12.78 37.95
CA THR A 643 -17.34 -13.41 37.38
C THR A 643 -17.38 -14.93 37.54
N VAL A 644 -16.96 -15.64 36.49
CA VAL A 644 -16.76 -17.09 36.47
C VAL A 644 -15.33 -17.37 36.08
N LEU A 645 -14.61 -18.13 36.90
CA LEU A 645 -13.24 -18.57 36.65
C LEU A 645 -13.23 -20.04 36.25
N GLY A 646 -12.31 -20.41 35.37
CA GLY A 646 -12.10 -21.80 35.00
C GLY A 646 -10.64 -22.16 34.78
N GLN A 647 -10.32 -23.45 34.91
CA GLN A 647 -9.02 -24.03 34.63
C GLN A 647 -9.18 -25.30 33.79
N PHE A 648 -8.44 -25.40 32.67
CA PHE A 648 -8.63 -26.54 31.77
C PHE A 648 -8.03 -27.83 32.34
N THR A 649 -8.78 -28.92 32.20
CA THR A 649 -8.35 -30.29 32.47
C THR A 649 -7.99 -30.98 31.17
N LYS A 650 -7.52 -32.23 31.27
CA LYS A 650 -7.25 -33.10 30.12
C LYS A 650 -8.44 -33.11 29.14
N SER A 651 -8.14 -33.11 27.84
CA SER A 651 -9.17 -33.22 26.80
C SER A 651 -9.86 -34.58 26.85
N GLU A 652 -11.11 -34.66 26.36
CA GLU A 652 -11.88 -35.91 26.34
C GLU A 652 -11.21 -36.99 25.48
N ASP A 653 -10.56 -36.59 24.38
CA ASP A 653 -9.79 -37.48 23.52
C ASP A 653 -8.38 -37.79 24.04
N GLY A 654 -8.00 -37.21 25.18
CA GLY A 654 -6.72 -37.38 25.85
C GLY A 654 -5.50 -36.82 25.13
N LYS A 655 -5.66 -36.11 24.01
CA LYS A 655 -4.55 -35.54 23.22
C LYS A 655 -3.91 -34.32 23.89
N MET A 656 -4.69 -33.54 24.65
CA MET A 656 -4.21 -32.38 25.37
C MET A 656 -4.22 -32.68 26.87
N LEU A 657 -3.06 -32.49 27.51
CA LEU A 657 -2.91 -32.60 28.96
C LEU A 657 -3.62 -31.43 29.67
N GLY A 658 -3.94 -31.61 30.95
CA GLY A 658 -4.51 -30.54 31.78
C GLY A 658 -3.48 -29.47 32.14
N TYR A 659 -3.94 -28.34 32.68
CA TYR A 659 -3.05 -27.24 33.01
C TYR A 659 -2.00 -27.61 34.07
N THR A 660 -2.42 -28.31 35.13
CA THR A 660 -1.53 -28.78 36.21
C THR A 660 -0.74 -30.03 35.83
N ASP A 661 -0.95 -30.60 34.65
CA ASP A 661 -0.10 -31.68 34.12
C ASP A 661 1.23 -31.14 33.55
N ASP A 662 1.31 -29.85 33.20
CA ASP A 662 2.55 -29.17 32.80
C ASP A 662 3.55 -29.18 33.97
N GLU A 663 4.75 -29.73 33.76
CA GLU A 663 5.79 -29.86 34.78
C GLU A 663 6.26 -28.50 35.34
N THR A 664 6.06 -27.42 34.59
CA THR A 664 6.41 -26.06 35.01
C THR A 664 5.37 -25.40 35.89
N VAL A 665 4.21 -26.04 36.10
CA VAL A 665 3.08 -25.52 36.88
C VAL A 665 2.97 -26.26 38.22
N PRO A 666 2.79 -25.56 39.36
CA PRO A 666 2.50 -26.19 40.63
C PRO A 666 1.25 -27.08 40.56
N LYS A 667 1.30 -28.28 41.15
CA LYS A 667 0.19 -29.25 41.11
C LYS A 667 -1.08 -28.77 41.79
N ASP A 668 -0.95 -27.83 42.74
CA ASP A 668 -2.01 -27.17 43.48
C ASP A 668 -2.34 -25.76 42.93
N SER A 669 -1.86 -25.42 41.71
CA SER A 669 -2.13 -24.12 41.11
C SER A 669 -3.63 -23.88 40.90
N LYS A 670 -4.11 -22.73 41.39
CA LYS A 670 -5.47 -22.23 41.19
C LYS A 670 -5.55 -21.16 40.11
N THR A 671 -4.52 -21.03 39.26
CA THR A 671 -4.47 -19.98 38.25
C THR A 671 -5.59 -20.18 37.23
N PRO A 672 -6.45 -19.17 36.98
CA PRO A 672 -7.51 -19.27 36.00
C PRO A 672 -6.92 -19.21 34.57
N THR A 673 -7.21 -20.23 33.77
CA THR A 673 -6.94 -20.28 32.33
C THR A 673 -8.14 -19.81 31.51
N PHE A 674 -9.28 -19.62 32.17
CA PHE A 674 -10.54 -19.12 31.62
C PHE A 674 -11.17 -18.12 32.58
N CYS A 675 -11.78 -17.07 32.04
CA CYS A 675 -12.59 -16.14 32.80
C CYS A 675 -13.75 -15.63 31.94
N THR A 676 -14.93 -15.49 32.55
CA THR A 676 -16.04 -14.71 32.02
C THR A 676 -16.45 -13.69 33.07
N CYS A 677 -16.57 -12.42 32.70
CA CYS A 677 -17.03 -11.39 33.63
C CYS A 677 -17.92 -10.36 32.94
N VAL A 678 -18.76 -9.70 33.73
CA VAL A 678 -19.62 -8.59 33.27
C VAL A 678 -19.06 -7.26 33.76
N LEU A 679 -18.96 -6.32 32.85
CA LEU A 679 -18.49 -4.96 33.06
C LEU A 679 -19.61 -3.97 32.73
N TRP A 680 -19.51 -2.79 33.35
CA TRP A 680 -20.50 -1.72 33.23
C TRP A 680 -19.80 -0.41 32.93
N ILE A 681 -20.45 0.47 32.17
CA ILE A 681 -19.94 1.82 31.86
C ILE A 681 -21.00 2.81 32.32
N ASN A 682 -20.69 3.59 33.35
CA ASN A 682 -21.63 4.50 33.99
C ASN A 682 -21.63 5.87 33.28
N ASN A 683 -22.17 5.90 32.07
CA ASN A 683 -22.35 7.11 31.29
C ASN A 683 -23.67 7.12 30.51
N GLU A 684 -23.97 8.25 29.86
CA GLU A 684 -25.22 8.43 29.12
C GLU A 684 -25.43 7.40 28.02
N ARG A 685 -24.38 7.13 27.22
CA ARG A 685 -24.43 6.22 26.06
C ARG A 685 -24.65 4.76 26.44
N TRP A 686 -24.07 4.29 27.54
CA TRP A 686 -23.96 2.86 27.87
C TRP A 686 -24.61 2.46 29.19
N SER A 687 -25.22 3.39 29.93
CA SER A 687 -25.89 3.07 31.19
C SER A 687 -26.91 1.92 31.03
N GLY A 688 -26.76 0.88 31.85
CA GLY A 688 -27.63 -0.30 31.83
C GLY A 688 -27.37 -1.29 30.69
N VAL A 689 -26.34 -1.08 29.86
CA VAL A 689 -25.90 -2.05 28.85
C VAL A 689 -24.74 -2.88 29.42
N PRO A 690 -24.87 -4.21 29.56
CA PRO A 690 -23.79 -5.06 30.05
C PRO A 690 -22.74 -5.30 28.96
N PHE A 691 -21.47 -5.15 29.33
CA PHE A 691 -20.31 -5.56 28.54
C PHE A 691 -19.80 -6.89 29.08
N ILE A 692 -19.86 -7.93 28.26
CA ILE A 692 -19.57 -9.30 28.67
C ILE A 692 -18.22 -9.70 28.08
N PHE A 693 -17.26 -9.98 28.94
CA PHE A 693 -15.97 -10.54 28.54
C PHE A 693 -15.99 -12.05 28.68
N LYS A 694 -15.48 -12.76 27.68
CA LYS A 694 -15.18 -14.20 27.73
C LYS A 694 -13.78 -14.42 27.19
N ALA A 695 -12.85 -14.90 28.03
CA ALA A 695 -11.49 -15.20 27.62
C ALA A 695 -11.08 -16.60 28.09
N GLY A 696 -10.38 -17.37 27.25
CA GLY A 696 -9.79 -18.61 27.71
C GLY A 696 -8.82 -19.27 26.74
N LYS A 697 -8.00 -20.16 27.30
CA LYS A 697 -7.09 -21.07 26.57
C LYS A 697 -7.65 -22.49 26.54
N ALA A 698 -7.11 -23.31 25.64
CA ALA A 698 -7.55 -24.70 25.42
C ALA A 698 -9.07 -24.81 25.17
N LEU A 699 -9.61 -23.89 24.38
CA LEU A 699 -11.02 -23.86 23.99
C LEU A 699 -11.25 -24.56 22.64
N GLU A 700 -12.50 -24.60 22.17
CA GLU A 700 -12.91 -25.33 20.97
C GLU A 700 -12.32 -24.77 19.66
N SER A 701 -11.96 -23.49 19.65
CA SER A 701 -11.40 -22.81 18.48
C SER A 701 -10.65 -21.55 18.86
N LYS A 702 -9.71 -21.13 18.02
CA LYS A 702 -9.11 -19.79 18.10
C LYS A 702 -10.05 -18.74 17.51
N THR A 703 -10.42 -17.72 18.28
CA THR A 703 -11.27 -16.61 17.80
C THR A 703 -11.11 -15.37 18.67
N THR A 704 -11.10 -14.19 18.08
CA THR A 704 -11.34 -12.92 18.78
C THR A 704 -12.47 -12.18 18.06
N GLU A 705 -13.56 -11.88 18.75
CA GLU A 705 -14.71 -11.18 18.19
C GLU A 705 -15.28 -10.12 19.15
N VAL A 706 -15.83 -9.06 18.58
CA VAL A 706 -16.77 -8.15 19.24
C VAL A 706 -18.16 -8.42 18.65
N ARG A 707 -19.15 -8.64 19.51
CA ARG A 707 -20.54 -8.87 19.13
C ARG A 707 -21.44 -7.88 19.84
N VAL A 708 -22.14 -7.05 19.08
CA VAL A 708 -23.13 -6.11 19.61
C VAL A 708 -24.52 -6.67 19.29
N GLN A 709 -25.24 -7.11 20.32
CA GLN A 709 -26.61 -7.61 20.17
C GLN A 709 -27.58 -6.44 20.36
N LEU A 710 -28.42 -6.19 19.36
CA LEU A 710 -29.45 -5.17 19.43
C LEU A 710 -30.64 -5.65 20.26
N ARG A 711 -31.51 -4.71 20.65
CA ARG A 711 -32.79 -5.02 21.26
C ARG A 711 -33.71 -5.69 20.25
N GLU A 712 -34.66 -6.46 20.76
CA GLU A 712 -35.69 -7.07 19.92
C GLU A 712 -36.55 -5.99 19.25
N ALA A 713 -36.93 -6.22 18.00
CA ALA A 713 -37.82 -5.34 17.28
C ALA A 713 -39.18 -5.25 18.02
N PRO A 714 -39.67 -4.04 18.35
CA PRO A 714 -40.95 -3.88 19.03
C PRO A 714 -42.08 -4.59 18.26
N ALA A 715 -42.81 -5.46 18.95
CA ALA A 715 -43.88 -6.30 18.38
C ALA A 715 -43.48 -7.14 17.14
N GLY A 716 -42.19 -7.28 16.83
CA GLY A 716 -41.72 -7.96 15.61
C GLY A 716 -42.12 -9.44 15.57
N ALA A 717 -41.92 -10.15 16.67
CA ALA A 717 -42.30 -11.56 16.79
C ALA A 717 -43.81 -11.76 16.56
N SER A 718 -44.66 -10.92 17.17
CA SER A 718 -46.12 -11.00 17.00
C SER A 718 -46.58 -10.56 15.61
N PHE A 719 -45.99 -9.50 15.05
CA PHE A 719 -46.37 -8.96 13.73
C PHE A 719 -46.08 -9.94 12.60
N PHE A 720 -44.91 -10.59 12.65
CA PHE A 720 -44.52 -11.60 11.66
C PHE A 720 -45.02 -13.01 12.00
N GLY A 721 -45.66 -13.22 13.15
CA GLY A 721 -46.07 -14.56 13.61
C GLY A 721 -44.87 -15.50 13.90
N GLU A 722 -43.71 -14.93 14.22
CA GLU A 722 -42.43 -15.62 14.41
C GLU A 722 -41.99 -15.52 15.89
N PRO A 723 -42.44 -16.42 16.79
CA PRO A 723 -42.15 -16.35 18.23
C PRO A 723 -40.66 -16.45 18.55
N ASN A 724 -39.87 -17.02 17.64
CA ASN A 724 -38.42 -17.19 17.77
C ASN A 724 -37.61 -16.12 17.01
N LEU A 725 -38.22 -14.98 16.68
CA LEU A 725 -37.50 -13.87 16.05
C LEU A 725 -36.29 -13.48 16.93
N THR A 726 -35.10 -13.59 16.36
CA THR A 726 -33.85 -13.30 17.06
C THR A 726 -33.49 -11.82 16.93
N PRO A 727 -32.80 -11.21 17.91
CA PRO A 727 -32.31 -9.84 17.75
C PRO A 727 -31.25 -9.75 16.65
N ASN A 728 -31.10 -8.56 16.05
CA ASN A 728 -30.00 -8.32 15.12
C ASN A 728 -28.67 -8.26 15.87
N GLU A 729 -27.58 -8.61 15.18
CA GLU A 729 -26.24 -8.61 15.78
C GLU A 729 -25.23 -8.04 14.81
N LEU A 730 -24.51 -7.00 15.23
CA LEU A 730 -23.29 -6.56 14.55
C LEU A 730 -22.13 -7.40 15.09
N VAL A 731 -21.38 -8.04 14.20
CA VAL A 731 -20.23 -8.87 14.55
C VAL A 731 -19.00 -8.33 13.85
N ILE A 732 -17.95 -8.16 14.63
CA ILE A 732 -16.64 -7.71 14.18
C ILE A 732 -15.65 -8.81 14.57
N LEU A 733 -15.29 -9.63 13.60
CA LEU A 733 -14.34 -10.73 13.74
C LEU A 733 -12.93 -10.17 13.61
N VAL A 734 -12.21 -10.09 14.72
CA VAL A 734 -10.84 -9.56 14.77
C VAL A 734 -9.82 -10.61 14.29
N GLN A 735 -10.08 -11.89 14.54
CA GLN A 735 -9.32 -13.03 14.00
C GLN A 735 -10.02 -14.37 14.35
N PRO A 736 -9.77 -15.46 13.62
CA PRO A 736 -9.28 -15.51 12.24
C PRO A 736 -10.37 -15.01 11.28
N HIS A 737 -10.00 -14.76 10.02
CA HIS A 737 -10.91 -14.28 8.96
C HIS A 737 -11.54 -12.94 9.32
N GLU A 738 -10.72 -11.90 9.25
CA GLU A 738 -11.08 -10.51 9.50
C GLU A 738 -12.33 -10.12 8.70
N ALA A 739 -13.43 -9.84 9.41
CA ALA A 739 -14.72 -9.56 8.79
C ALA A 739 -15.61 -8.68 9.67
N VAL A 740 -16.53 -7.97 9.03
CA VAL A 740 -17.67 -7.30 9.67
C VAL A 740 -18.93 -7.84 9.05
N TYR A 741 -19.88 -8.29 9.85
CA TYR A 741 -21.19 -8.64 9.33
C TYR A 741 -22.33 -8.25 10.27
N LEU A 742 -23.47 -7.92 9.68
CA LEU A 742 -24.70 -7.59 10.40
C LEU A 742 -25.72 -8.69 10.19
N LYS A 743 -26.05 -9.43 11.26
CA LYS A 743 -27.10 -10.44 11.25
C LYS A 743 -28.48 -9.79 11.24
N ILE A 744 -29.24 -10.04 10.18
CA ILE A 744 -30.58 -9.52 9.94
C ILE A 744 -31.58 -10.65 9.66
N HIS A 745 -32.85 -10.30 9.51
CA HIS A 745 -33.86 -11.22 8.98
C HIS A 745 -34.31 -10.73 7.61
N THR A 746 -34.53 -11.67 6.69
CA THR A 746 -35.09 -11.40 5.36
C THR A 746 -36.24 -12.36 5.06
N LYS A 747 -37.05 -12.06 4.05
CA LYS A 747 -38.05 -13.00 3.53
C LYS A 747 -37.33 -14.24 3.00
N LYS A 748 -37.79 -15.44 3.38
CA LYS A 748 -37.31 -16.68 2.77
C LYS A 748 -37.42 -16.61 1.23
N PRO A 749 -36.33 -16.79 0.47
CA PRO A 749 -36.37 -16.84 -0.98
C PRO A 749 -37.29 -17.95 -1.47
N GLY A 750 -37.90 -17.76 -2.64
CA GLY A 750 -38.83 -18.71 -3.26
C GLY A 750 -40.26 -18.21 -3.37
N LEU A 751 -41.03 -18.89 -4.23
CA LEU A 751 -42.40 -18.51 -4.60
C LEU A 751 -43.45 -18.96 -3.56
N LEU A 752 -43.19 -20.08 -2.88
CA LEU A 752 -44.11 -20.71 -1.92
C LEU A 752 -43.73 -20.48 -0.45
N SER A 753 -42.60 -19.83 -0.21
CA SER A 753 -42.05 -19.58 1.12
C SER A 753 -42.65 -18.31 1.72
N SER A 754 -43.45 -18.50 2.76
CA SER A 754 -43.85 -17.45 3.72
C SER A 754 -42.97 -17.53 4.97
N GLY A 755 -42.74 -16.39 5.62
CA GLY A 755 -41.96 -16.28 6.85
C GLY A 755 -40.54 -15.73 6.68
N LEU A 756 -39.91 -15.47 7.83
CA LEU A 756 -38.59 -14.85 7.91
C LEU A 756 -37.50 -15.91 8.04
N GLN A 757 -36.31 -15.58 7.55
CA GLN A 757 -35.09 -16.32 7.85
C GLN A 757 -33.96 -15.37 8.24
N PRO A 758 -33.13 -15.74 9.23
CA PRO A 758 -31.91 -15.02 9.54
C PRO A 758 -30.88 -15.15 8.40
N THR A 759 -30.19 -14.05 8.11
CA THR A 759 -29.08 -13.94 7.16
C THR A 759 -28.18 -12.77 7.60
N GLU A 760 -27.26 -12.33 6.74
CA GLU A 760 -26.19 -11.41 7.02
C GLU A 760 -25.98 -10.42 5.88
N LEU A 761 -25.49 -9.23 6.24
CA LEU A 761 -24.76 -8.36 5.33
C LEU A 761 -23.29 -8.51 5.68
N ASP A 762 -22.48 -9.04 4.76
CA ASP A 762 -21.08 -9.46 5.01
C ASP A 762 -20.06 -8.55 4.33
N LEU A 763 -19.00 -8.23 5.07
CA LEU A 763 -17.76 -7.64 4.58
C LEU A 763 -16.58 -8.47 5.11
N SER A 764 -16.22 -9.51 4.38
CA SER A 764 -14.97 -10.26 4.58
C SER A 764 -13.81 -9.53 3.91
N VAL A 765 -12.82 -9.07 4.70
CA VAL A 765 -11.80 -8.10 4.26
C VAL A 765 -10.95 -8.66 3.12
N MET A 766 -10.41 -9.86 3.29
CA MET A 766 -9.52 -10.45 2.29
C MET A 766 -10.23 -10.69 0.95
N ASP A 767 -11.48 -11.14 0.98
CA ASP A 767 -12.27 -11.44 -0.22
C ASP A 767 -12.71 -10.15 -0.94
N ARG A 768 -13.13 -9.13 -0.18
CA ARG A 768 -13.66 -7.89 -0.78
C ARG A 768 -12.57 -7.00 -1.38
N PHE A 769 -11.42 -6.93 -0.73
CA PHE A 769 -10.31 -6.04 -1.13
C PHE A 769 -9.25 -6.73 -1.99
N ASP A 770 -9.43 -8.03 -2.25
CA ASP A 770 -8.50 -8.88 -2.99
C ASP A 770 -7.05 -8.71 -2.53
N VAL A 771 -6.87 -8.81 -1.21
CA VAL A 771 -5.56 -8.72 -0.57
C VAL A 771 -5.06 -10.12 -0.22
N ASP A 772 -3.83 -10.44 -0.64
CA ASP A 772 -3.20 -11.72 -0.35
C ASP A 772 -2.88 -11.90 1.14
N ARG A 773 -2.63 -10.77 1.82
CA ARG A 773 -2.20 -10.71 3.21
C ARG A 773 -2.56 -9.37 3.82
N LEU A 774 -3.02 -9.42 5.07
CA LEU A 774 -3.10 -8.25 5.93
C LEU A 774 -1.79 -8.10 6.73
N PRO A 775 -1.29 -6.87 6.95
CA PRO A 775 -0.14 -6.64 7.81
C PRO A 775 -0.33 -7.22 9.20
N ASP A 776 0.71 -7.84 9.77
CA ASP A 776 0.69 -8.24 11.18
C ASP A 776 0.70 -6.98 12.06
N ALA A 777 0.12 -7.09 13.25
CA ALA A 777 0.04 -5.98 14.18
C ALA A 777 1.39 -5.31 14.47
N TYR A 778 2.48 -6.08 14.53
CA TYR A 778 3.81 -5.54 14.78
C TYR A 778 4.34 -4.71 13.61
N GLU A 779 3.98 -5.02 12.36
CA GLU A 779 4.35 -4.21 11.19
C GLU A 779 3.73 -2.83 11.31
N ARG A 780 2.42 -2.79 11.61
CA ARG A 780 1.71 -1.53 11.79
C ARG A 780 2.25 -0.72 12.96
N LEU A 781 2.39 -1.34 14.13
CA LEU A 781 2.84 -0.63 15.33
C LEU A 781 4.28 -0.13 15.19
N LEU A 782 5.21 -0.90 14.60
CA LEU A 782 6.57 -0.41 14.38
C LEU A 782 6.60 0.75 13.39
N LEU A 783 5.77 0.73 12.36
CA LEU A 783 5.62 1.85 11.45
C LEU A 783 5.08 3.09 12.19
N ASP A 784 4.05 2.93 13.03
CA ASP A 784 3.51 4.02 13.84
C ASP A 784 4.57 4.59 14.81
N VAL A 785 5.44 3.74 15.39
CA VAL A 785 6.60 4.17 16.20
C VAL A 785 7.57 5.02 15.37
N ILE A 786 7.89 4.62 14.14
CA ILE A 786 8.80 5.37 13.25
C ILE A 786 8.18 6.70 12.82
N ARG A 787 6.86 6.73 12.61
CA ARG A 787 6.10 7.94 12.28
C ARG A 787 5.88 8.86 13.49
N GLY A 788 5.94 8.31 14.69
CA GLY A 788 5.65 9.03 15.93
C GLY A 788 4.16 9.14 16.24
N ASP A 789 3.35 8.31 15.60
CA ASP A 789 1.92 8.22 15.84
C ASP A 789 1.66 7.33 17.07
N LYS A 790 0.91 7.87 18.04
CA LYS A 790 0.63 7.21 19.32
C LYS A 790 -0.81 6.75 19.47
N GLN A 791 -1.66 6.89 18.45
CA GLN A 791 -3.08 6.54 18.56
C GLN A 791 -3.29 5.08 19.00
N ASN A 792 -2.38 4.19 18.58
CA ASN A 792 -2.44 2.73 18.82
C ASN A 792 -1.54 2.27 19.98
N PHE A 793 -1.17 3.16 20.92
CA PHE A 793 -0.31 2.85 22.06
C PHE A 793 -0.96 3.24 23.38
N VAL A 794 -0.73 2.41 24.40
CA VAL A 794 -1.34 2.60 25.72
C VAL A 794 -0.66 3.75 26.47
N ARG A 795 -1.44 4.77 26.83
CA ARG A 795 -0.97 5.92 27.62
C ARG A 795 -0.92 5.59 29.11
N THR A 796 -0.08 6.29 29.87
CA THR A 796 0.11 6.05 31.32
C THR A 796 -1.20 6.06 32.13
N ASP A 797 -2.07 7.04 31.89
CA ASP A 797 -3.37 7.18 32.54
C ASP A 797 -4.37 6.10 32.09
N GLU A 798 -4.34 5.73 30.82
CA GLU A 798 -5.12 4.62 30.29
C GLU A 798 -4.80 3.29 30.98
N LEU A 799 -3.50 3.00 31.13
CA LEU A 799 -3.02 1.81 31.81
C LEU A 799 -3.42 1.80 33.29
N ARG A 800 -3.32 2.94 33.97
CA ARG A 800 -3.73 3.11 35.37
C ARG A 800 -5.21 2.78 35.57
N GLU A 801 -6.08 3.31 34.72
CA GLU A 801 -7.52 3.06 34.81
C GLU A 801 -7.88 1.60 34.48
N ALA A 802 -7.23 0.99 33.49
CA ALA A 802 -7.37 -0.44 33.22
C ALA A 802 -7.01 -1.28 34.46
N TRP A 803 -5.92 -0.96 35.17
CA TRP A 803 -5.58 -1.64 36.41
C TRP A 803 -6.53 -1.34 37.56
N ARG A 804 -7.06 -0.11 37.69
CA ARG A 804 -8.06 0.24 38.71
C ARG A 804 -9.30 -0.66 38.61
N ILE A 805 -9.71 -0.99 37.39
CA ILE A 805 -10.90 -1.81 37.12
C ILE A 805 -10.70 -3.27 37.55
N PHE A 806 -9.53 -3.87 37.31
CA PHE A 806 -9.28 -5.29 37.54
C PHE A 806 -8.56 -5.64 38.85
N THR A 807 -7.80 -4.70 39.43
CA THR A 807 -6.98 -4.98 40.63
C THR A 807 -7.80 -5.52 41.80
N PRO A 808 -8.98 -4.97 42.15
CA PRO A 808 -9.78 -5.50 43.26
C PRO A 808 -10.21 -6.96 43.05
N LEU A 809 -10.61 -7.32 41.83
CA LEU A 809 -10.96 -8.70 41.49
C LEU A 809 -9.75 -9.63 41.63
N LEU A 810 -8.59 -9.21 41.11
CA LEU A 810 -7.37 -10.00 41.15
C LEU A 810 -6.91 -10.27 42.59
N HIS A 811 -6.91 -9.25 43.45
CA HIS A 811 -6.57 -9.39 44.86
C HIS A 811 -7.59 -10.27 45.59
N GLU A 812 -8.89 -10.13 45.31
CA GLU A 812 -9.92 -11.00 45.92
C GLU A 812 -9.74 -12.48 45.53
N ILE A 813 -9.38 -12.76 44.28
CA ILE A 813 -9.09 -14.14 43.81
C ILE A 813 -7.88 -14.73 44.55
N GLU A 814 -6.82 -13.94 44.69
CA GLU A 814 -5.56 -14.36 45.32
C GLU A 814 -5.71 -14.52 46.83
N GLU A 815 -6.33 -13.56 47.52
CA GLU A 815 -6.52 -13.56 48.98
C GLU A 815 -7.49 -14.64 49.45
N LYS A 816 -8.58 -14.88 48.70
CA LYS A 816 -9.56 -15.91 49.04
C LYS A 816 -9.23 -17.29 48.47
N HIS A 817 -8.13 -17.40 47.71
CA HIS A 817 -7.73 -18.65 47.03
C HIS A 817 -8.87 -19.32 46.28
N ILE A 818 -9.62 -18.53 45.49
CA ILE A 818 -10.83 -18.98 44.80
C ILE A 818 -10.49 -20.10 43.82
N GLU A 819 -11.16 -21.24 43.96
CA GLU A 819 -10.97 -22.39 43.07
C GLU A 819 -11.62 -22.14 41.70
N PRO A 820 -10.86 -22.22 40.59
CA PRO A 820 -11.42 -22.14 39.26
C PRO A 820 -12.21 -23.41 38.92
N LEU A 821 -13.31 -23.27 38.18
CA LEU A 821 -14.10 -24.43 37.74
C LEU A 821 -13.35 -25.25 36.68
N PRO A 822 -13.34 -26.59 36.78
CA PRO A 822 -12.71 -27.42 35.76
C PRO A 822 -13.50 -27.37 34.45
N TYR A 823 -12.79 -27.41 33.33
CA TYR A 823 -13.40 -27.63 32.01
C TYR A 823 -12.49 -28.47 31.11
N PRO A 824 -13.00 -29.44 30.34
CA PRO A 824 -12.16 -30.22 29.42
C PRO A 824 -11.50 -29.33 28.37
N ALA A 825 -10.21 -29.53 28.11
CA ALA A 825 -9.54 -28.89 26.98
C ALA A 825 -10.25 -29.24 25.65
N GLY A 826 -10.47 -28.22 24.81
CA GLY A 826 -11.26 -28.31 23.58
C GLY A 826 -12.76 -28.05 23.77
N SER A 827 -13.25 -27.87 25.00
CA SER A 827 -14.64 -27.47 25.27
C SER A 827 -14.83 -25.95 25.18
N SER A 828 -16.09 -25.48 25.27
CA SER A 828 -16.43 -24.04 25.28
C SER A 828 -16.20 -23.33 26.62
N GLY A 829 -15.55 -23.98 27.59
CA GLY A 829 -15.36 -23.51 28.96
C GLY A 829 -16.43 -24.03 29.94
N PRO A 830 -16.39 -23.61 31.21
CA PRO A 830 -17.32 -24.09 32.25
C PRO A 830 -18.78 -23.74 31.95
N GLN A 831 -19.72 -24.64 32.29
CA GLN A 831 -21.16 -24.42 32.10
C GLN A 831 -21.66 -23.15 32.80
N ALA A 832 -21.13 -22.84 34.00
CA ALA A 832 -21.45 -21.61 34.73
C ALA A 832 -21.17 -20.33 33.93
N SER A 833 -20.23 -20.37 32.97
CA SER A 833 -20.01 -19.24 32.06
C SER A 833 -21.19 -19.03 31.12
N TYR A 834 -21.79 -20.10 30.60
CA TYR A 834 -22.97 -19.99 29.75
C TYR A 834 -24.15 -19.43 30.55
N ASP A 835 -24.35 -19.95 31.75
CA ASP A 835 -25.44 -19.54 32.65
C ASP A 835 -25.32 -18.06 33.05
N LEU A 836 -24.09 -17.56 33.27
CA LEU A 836 -23.85 -16.14 33.52
C LEU A 836 -24.17 -15.28 32.29
N ILE A 837 -23.71 -15.67 31.10
CA ILE A 837 -23.94 -14.90 29.86
C ILE A 837 -25.44 -14.84 29.54
N GLN A 838 -26.18 -15.95 29.75
CA GLN A 838 -27.61 -16.03 29.46
C GLN A 838 -28.47 -15.04 30.28
N LYS A 839 -27.98 -14.55 31.43
CA LYS A 839 -28.66 -13.50 32.20
C LYS A 839 -28.69 -12.15 31.50
N TYR A 840 -27.72 -11.89 30.61
CA TYR A 840 -27.46 -10.58 30.00
C TYR A 840 -27.47 -10.60 28.47
N TYR A 841 -27.66 -11.78 27.87
CA TYR A 841 -27.58 -11.99 26.42
C TYR A 841 -28.62 -13.02 25.98
N SER A 842 -29.35 -12.71 24.92
CA SER A 842 -30.39 -13.58 24.38
C SER A 842 -29.80 -14.65 23.47
N TYR A 843 -29.85 -15.90 23.91
CA TYR A 843 -29.44 -17.09 23.15
C TYR A 843 -30.56 -17.68 22.28
N LYS A 844 -31.62 -16.93 21.95
CA LYS A 844 -32.75 -17.45 21.13
C LYS A 844 -32.20 -18.24 19.94
N ARG A 845 -32.56 -19.53 19.88
CA ARG A 845 -31.93 -20.50 18.97
C ARG A 845 -32.28 -20.15 17.54
N SER A 846 -31.25 -19.84 16.76
CA SER A 846 -31.30 -19.81 15.30
C SER A 846 -30.49 -20.98 14.76
N SER A 847 -30.98 -21.66 13.72
CA SER A 847 -30.22 -22.67 12.98
C SER A 847 -29.13 -22.06 12.10
N TYR A 848 -29.14 -20.74 11.92
CA TYR A 848 -28.19 -20.02 11.08
C TYR A 848 -26.79 -20.00 11.71
N ARG A 849 -25.81 -20.47 10.93
CA ARG A 849 -24.39 -20.37 11.21
C ARG A 849 -23.75 -19.62 10.05
N TRP A 850 -23.15 -18.47 10.36
CA TRP A 850 -22.29 -17.80 9.40
C TRP A 850 -21.07 -18.69 9.12
N SER A 851 -20.70 -18.79 7.84
CA SER A 851 -19.46 -19.41 7.39
C SER A 851 -18.72 -18.37 6.54
N PRO A 852 -17.40 -18.22 6.70
CA PRO A 852 -16.64 -17.34 5.82
C PRO A 852 -16.88 -17.72 4.35
N PRO A 853 -16.97 -16.75 3.43
CA PRO A 853 -16.98 -17.04 2.00
C PRO A 853 -15.76 -17.91 1.66
N LYS A 854 -15.96 -18.95 0.84
CA LYS A 854 -14.82 -19.72 0.34
C LYS A 854 -14.17 -18.90 -0.75
N ARG A 855 -12.90 -18.53 -0.59
CA ARG A 855 -12.06 -18.08 -1.70
C ARG A 855 -12.03 -19.24 -2.70
N GLU A 856 -12.55 -19.04 -3.90
CA GLU A 856 -12.33 -19.99 -5.00
C GLU A 856 -10.82 -20.06 -5.19
N ALA A 857 -10.19 -21.13 -4.69
CA ALA A 857 -8.83 -21.43 -5.06
C ALA A 857 -8.88 -21.64 -6.57
N SER A 858 -8.19 -20.77 -7.31
CA SER A 858 -7.94 -20.94 -8.75
C SER A 858 -7.51 -22.39 -8.99
N SER A 859 -8.42 -23.19 -9.53
CA SER A 859 -8.26 -24.62 -9.77
C SER A 859 -7.45 -24.85 -11.05
N GLU A 860 -6.29 -24.20 -11.17
CA GLU A 860 -5.30 -24.42 -12.25
C GLU A 860 -3.92 -24.70 -11.65
N ALA A 861 -3.88 -25.58 -10.65
CA ALA A 861 -2.64 -26.22 -10.21
C ALA A 861 -2.90 -27.69 -9.85
N SER A 862 -3.58 -28.39 -10.74
CA SER A 862 -3.61 -29.85 -10.76
C SER A 862 -4.00 -30.36 -12.14
N HIS A 863 -3.09 -30.20 -13.11
CA HIS A 863 -2.86 -31.17 -14.18
C HIS A 863 -1.38 -31.21 -14.53
#